data_AF-A0A067Q3K0-F1
#
_entry.id   AF-A0A067Q3K0-F1
#
_cell.length_a   1.000
_cell.length_b   1.000
_cell.length_c   1.000
_cell.angle_alpha   90.00
_cell.angle_beta   90.00
_cell.angle_gamma   90.00
#
_symmetry.space_group_name_H-M   'P 1'
#
loop_
_entity.id
_entity.type
_entity.pdbx_description
1 polymer ?
#
loop_
_entity_poly.entity_id
_entity_poly.type
_entity_poly.pdbx_seq_one_letter_code
_entity_poly.pdbx_strand_id
1 'polypeptide(L)'
;MSPRGLEDAWNEDLSANSHSLTAILPLISQNLAELPELLSTLTQGPTRPSEVILVCPESLLSRARKVLLEFASTLGSEHHLEFSLHPFPDALSPSQSVIAATAFATTDWVLILDLHGLKGVGADARDVLLNPRSLPALPIGPTGVVSSAVGNFSCIRYADAPQSASFLLPPFASPSTLLQDIITSNLTGVALWAHLGHQLSHSHPEAIGGTVIGTSSSNMAVCIAALQSSGELGERRYGTDATGTSESESSTVFAIVLESPGDLRRFAQVPCALQQGGYSVKILISTSARDATTMEIHESRMKGIQTLNTSHCLLSFQTTPSPTSGVRDIIHIPEWLAALSPKPAVIITTMDEVVFRLVSLQGRFGSPTFVSLPRRDLLYCDWMSSLSFQEWRNWNLPRIDLSIITNDRPGSLARLLSSLKAARYFGDNLQLRINMDQSADDETKRLVSEFSWTHGNIFIHHRVIHGGLLPAVAESWYPHTNDSYGLLLEDDVELSPLFYAWVKMAVLRYRYSSQNESPQLFGVSLYQQKTIELRPEGRVPFNARTLFSRSDLPHHHTPYLSQIPCSWGAVYFPEHWREFHAYLSARLSEALFSVDVDVVPDLRSNRWSNSWKKYFIELVYLRGYVMLYPNFPDFVSLSTNHLEVGSHVKDTPKDVYRRKRELFFLPLLQLSNENEVDENSPTGLLNLPGGSLPPWSLLPVLDLTGCFTSTEEAISKGSERAEQLFGCTSTMSRKDITQVAMCPQGLEKM
;
A
#
# COMPACT_ATOMS: atom_id res chain seq x y z
N MET A 1 46.75 -20.69 -10.00
CA MET A 1 46.02 -19.76 -10.90
C MET A 1 46.56 -18.36 -10.66
N SER A 2 46.92 -17.64 -11.72
CA SER A 2 47.59 -16.33 -11.63
C SER A 2 46.61 -15.22 -11.24
N PRO A 3 47.07 -14.09 -10.65
CA PRO A 3 46.23 -12.98 -10.19
C PRO A 3 45.58 -12.16 -11.31
N ARG A 4 45.60 -12.62 -12.57
CA ARG A 4 44.91 -11.98 -13.71
C ARG A 4 43.47 -12.47 -13.93
N GLY A 5 43.00 -13.47 -13.19
CA GLY A 5 41.63 -14.01 -13.34
C GLY A 5 40.55 -13.28 -12.52
N LEU A 6 40.92 -12.24 -11.77
CA LEU A 6 40.02 -11.48 -10.89
C LEU A 6 39.76 -10.05 -11.39
N GLU A 7 40.46 -9.55 -12.40
CA GLU A 7 40.21 -8.22 -12.98
C GLU A 7 39.18 -8.28 -14.13
N ASP A 8 39.03 -9.43 -14.80
CA ASP A 8 38.07 -9.57 -15.91
C ASP A 8 36.63 -9.83 -15.42
N ALA A 9 36.44 -10.28 -14.17
CA ALA A 9 35.11 -10.49 -13.57
C ALA A 9 34.45 -9.22 -13.03
N TRP A 10 35.14 -8.06 -13.08
CA TRP A 10 34.61 -6.76 -12.62
C TRP A 10 34.23 -5.81 -13.76
N ASN A 11 34.53 -6.18 -15.02
CA ASN A 11 34.30 -5.30 -16.18
C ASN A 11 33.15 -5.75 -17.10
N GLU A 12 32.51 -6.90 -16.85
CA GLU A 12 31.38 -7.38 -17.68
C GLU A 12 29.97 -7.03 -17.14
N ASP A 13 29.85 -6.40 -15.96
CA ASP A 13 28.53 -6.03 -15.38
C ASP A 13 28.15 -4.54 -15.57
N LEU A 14 28.94 -3.76 -16.31
CA LEU A 14 28.79 -2.31 -16.46
C LEU A 14 27.67 -1.86 -17.44
N SER A 15 26.76 -2.75 -17.84
CA SER A 15 25.63 -2.38 -18.71
C SER A 15 24.25 -2.84 -18.23
N ALA A 16 24.09 -3.30 -16.99
CA ALA A 16 22.86 -3.98 -16.58
C ALA A 16 21.97 -3.27 -15.54
N ASN A 17 22.38 -2.20 -14.85
CA ASN A 17 21.50 -1.48 -13.92
C ASN A 17 21.83 0.02 -13.86
N SER A 18 21.36 0.82 -14.82
CA SER A 18 21.33 2.28 -14.66
C SER A 18 20.14 2.65 -13.78
N HIS A 19 20.39 2.99 -12.51
CA HIS A 19 19.34 3.51 -11.62
C HIS A 19 18.85 4.87 -12.12
N SER A 20 17.54 5.10 -11.99
CA SER A 20 16.96 6.41 -12.27
C SER A 20 17.18 7.35 -11.07
N LEU A 21 17.53 8.61 -11.32
CA LEU A 21 17.84 9.60 -10.29
C LEU A 21 17.18 10.96 -10.57
N THR A 22 16.41 11.47 -9.61
CA THR A 22 15.87 12.82 -9.60
C THR A 22 16.72 13.70 -8.69
N ALA A 23 17.26 14.80 -9.20
CA ALA A 23 17.96 15.80 -8.39
C ALA A 23 17.03 16.95 -8.01
N ILE A 24 16.95 17.30 -6.73
CA ILE A 24 16.10 18.38 -6.22
C ILE A 24 16.98 19.53 -5.73
N LEU A 25 16.86 20.70 -6.38
CA LEU A 25 17.67 21.88 -6.08
C LEU A 25 16.79 23.05 -5.57
N PRO A 26 17.04 23.57 -4.35
CA PRO A 26 16.35 24.76 -3.86
C PRO A 26 16.91 26.06 -4.45
N LEU A 27 16.00 26.95 -4.86
CA LEU A 27 16.31 28.27 -5.37
C LEU A 27 15.88 29.37 -4.40
N ILE A 28 16.78 30.31 -4.18
CA ILE A 28 16.53 31.56 -3.48
C ILE A 28 17.09 32.72 -4.29
N SER A 29 16.74 33.95 -3.93
CA SER A 29 17.20 35.16 -4.64
C SER A 29 18.74 35.24 -4.81
N GLN A 30 19.48 34.62 -3.88
CA GLN A 30 20.95 34.65 -3.82
C GLN A 30 21.60 33.68 -4.82
N ASN A 31 21.11 32.44 -4.93
CA ASN A 31 21.71 31.42 -5.82
C ASN A 31 21.11 31.39 -7.23
N LEU A 32 20.03 32.15 -7.47
CA LEU A 32 19.37 32.21 -8.77
C LEU A 32 20.27 32.73 -9.91
N ALA A 33 21.21 33.62 -9.59
CA ALA A 33 22.19 34.12 -10.57
C ALA A 33 23.26 33.06 -10.92
N GLU A 34 23.50 32.11 -10.02
CA GLU A 34 24.48 31.02 -10.19
C GLU A 34 23.84 29.74 -10.74
N LEU A 35 22.52 29.73 -11.00
CA LEU A 35 21.78 28.54 -11.44
C LEU A 35 22.42 27.82 -12.65
N PRO A 36 22.89 28.50 -13.72
CA PRO A 36 23.57 27.83 -14.82
C PRO A 36 24.84 27.09 -14.39
N GLU A 37 25.61 27.67 -13.48
CA GLU A 37 26.82 27.04 -12.92
C GLU A 37 26.44 25.82 -12.08
N LEU A 38 25.43 25.94 -11.22
CA LEU A 38 24.93 24.85 -10.39
C LEU A 38 24.42 23.67 -11.23
N LEU A 39 23.60 23.94 -12.26
CA LEU A 39 23.11 22.91 -13.17
C LEU A 39 24.23 22.27 -13.98
N SER A 40 25.26 23.03 -14.36
CA SER A 40 26.42 22.47 -15.05
C SER A 40 27.15 21.42 -14.20
N THR A 41 27.14 21.55 -12.86
CA THR A 41 27.77 20.54 -11.99
C THR A 41 27.04 19.20 -11.97
N LEU A 42 25.75 19.16 -12.33
CA LEU A 42 24.94 17.95 -12.46
C LEU A 42 25.09 17.27 -13.84
N THR A 43 25.58 18.01 -14.83
CA THR A 43 25.77 17.52 -16.20
C THR A 43 27.24 17.25 -16.55
N GLN A 44 28.16 17.59 -15.65
CA GLN A 44 29.59 17.30 -15.77
C GLN A 44 29.90 15.87 -15.29
N GLY A 45 29.99 14.92 -16.23
CA GLY A 45 30.42 13.54 -15.92
C GLY A 45 29.82 12.49 -16.86
N PRO A 46 30.23 11.22 -16.73
CA PRO A 46 29.63 10.10 -17.47
C PRO A 46 28.23 9.72 -16.92
N THR A 47 27.96 10.01 -15.65
CA THR A 47 26.71 9.73 -14.93
C THR A 47 25.94 11.02 -14.73
N ARG A 48 24.61 10.99 -14.95
CA ARG A 48 23.74 12.17 -14.90
C ARG A 48 22.35 11.81 -14.36
N PRO A 49 21.66 12.73 -13.68
CA PRO A 49 20.28 12.49 -13.26
C PRO A 49 19.35 12.39 -14.48
N SER A 50 18.23 11.68 -14.31
CA SER A 50 17.16 11.58 -15.31
C SER A 50 16.25 12.81 -15.29
N GLU A 51 16.04 13.36 -14.08
CA GLU A 51 15.14 14.49 -13.82
C GLU A 51 15.82 15.50 -12.88
N VAL A 52 15.57 16.79 -13.10
CA VAL A 52 15.95 17.87 -12.17
C VAL A 52 14.71 18.68 -11.78
N ILE A 53 14.37 18.62 -10.49
CA ILE A 53 13.30 19.40 -9.88
C ILE A 53 13.90 20.67 -9.26
N LEU A 54 13.52 21.82 -9.78
CA LEU A 54 13.84 23.11 -9.18
C LEU A 54 12.70 23.57 -8.28
N VAL A 55 12.97 23.71 -6.98
CA VAL A 55 11.99 24.25 -6.03
C VAL A 55 12.26 25.71 -5.77
N CYS A 56 11.28 26.58 -6.00
CA CYS A 56 11.46 28.02 -5.86
C CYS A 56 10.28 28.71 -5.18
N PRO A 57 10.50 29.78 -4.40
CA PRO A 57 9.43 30.64 -3.92
C PRO A 57 8.60 31.23 -5.06
N GLU A 58 7.28 31.37 -4.87
CA GLU A 58 6.35 31.93 -5.86
C GLU A 58 6.81 33.30 -6.39
N SER A 59 7.39 34.13 -5.50
CA SER A 59 7.93 35.45 -5.84
C SER A 59 9.08 35.42 -6.87
N LEU A 60 9.77 34.28 -7.01
CA LEU A 60 10.93 34.11 -7.90
C LEU A 60 10.62 33.32 -9.18
N LEU A 61 9.39 32.80 -9.33
CA LEU A 61 9.02 31.86 -10.39
C LEU A 61 9.28 32.41 -11.80
N SER A 62 8.92 33.67 -12.06
CA SER A 62 9.10 34.29 -13.38
C SER A 62 10.57 34.44 -13.77
N ARG A 63 11.41 34.81 -12.80
CA ARG A 63 12.86 34.97 -12.99
C ARG A 63 13.56 33.62 -13.12
N ALA A 64 13.16 32.62 -12.33
CA ALA A 64 13.67 31.26 -12.42
C ALA A 64 13.35 30.60 -13.76
N ARG A 65 12.10 30.73 -14.24
CA ARG A 65 11.71 30.22 -15.56
C ARG A 65 12.55 30.84 -16.68
N LYS A 66 12.84 32.14 -16.61
CA LYS A 66 13.67 32.82 -17.62
C LYS A 66 15.09 32.24 -17.67
N VAL A 67 15.75 32.14 -16.51
CA VAL A 67 17.13 31.60 -16.42
C VAL A 67 17.18 30.13 -16.85
N LEU A 68 16.17 29.34 -16.49
CA LEU A 68 16.07 27.94 -16.89
C LEU A 68 15.91 27.78 -18.41
N LEU A 69 15.06 28.58 -19.05
CA LEU A 69 14.88 28.54 -20.51
C LEU A 69 16.15 28.96 -21.26
N GLU A 70 16.86 29.98 -20.75
CA GLU A 70 18.16 30.40 -21.29
C GLU A 70 19.18 29.25 -21.18
N PHE A 71 19.28 28.59 -20.03
CA PHE A 71 20.17 27.44 -19.85
C PHE A 71 19.78 26.24 -20.72
N ALA A 72 18.49 25.89 -20.79
CA ALA A 72 17.98 24.81 -21.62
C ALA A 72 18.30 25.03 -23.11
N SER A 73 18.31 26.28 -23.58
CA SER A 73 18.71 26.62 -24.95
C SER A 73 20.19 26.39 -25.25
N THR A 74 21.04 26.31 -24.22
CA THR A 74 22.48 26.02 -24.35
C THR A 74 22.80 24.52 -24.29
N LEU A 75 21.85 23.69 -23.84
CA LEU A 75 21.99 22.23 -23.84
C LEU A 75 21.72 21.69 -25.25
N GLY A 76 22.68 20.95 -25.81
CA GLY A 76 22.54 20.34 -27.14
C GLY A 76 21.45 19.25 -27.18
N SER A 77 20.96 18.94 -28.39
CA SER A 77 19.88 17.96 -28.63
C SER A 77 20.21 16.51 -28.23
N GLU A 78 21.44 16.21 -27.82
CA GLU A 78 21.87 14.89 -27.33
C GLU A 78 21.68 14.71 -25.80
N HIS A 79 21.07 15.67 -25.11
CA HIS A 79 20.94 15.67 -23.65
C HIS A 79 19.46 15.62 -23.25
N HIS A 80 18.91 14.40 -23.10
CA HIS A 80 17.57 14.18 -22.54
C HIS A 80 17.61 14.34 -21.01
N LEU A 81 17.58 15.57 -20.54
CA LEU A 81 17.42 15.92 -19.12
C LEU A 81 16.08 16.64 -18.95
N GLU A 82 15.20 16.09 -18.13
CA GLU A 82 13.91 16.71 -17.85
C GLU A 82 14.04 17.72 -16.71
N PHE A 83 13.51 18.93 -16.91
CA PHE A 83 13.47 19.98 -15.90
C PHE A 83 12.04 20.30 -15.52
N SER A 84 11.75 20.26 -14.23
CA SER A 84 10.48 20.73 -13.67
C SER A 84 10.73 21.87 -12.69
N LEU A 85 9.81 22.83 -12.65
CA LEU A 85 9.92 24.01 -11.78
C LEU A 85 8.68 24.07 -10.89
N HIS A 86 8.88 23.85 -9.59
CA HIS A 86 7.83 23.72 -8.59
C HIS A 86 7.79 24.95 -7.67
N PRO A 87 6.74 25.78 -7.76
CA PRO A 87 6.57 26.90 -6.85
C PRO A 87 6.15 26.44 -5.46
N PHE A 88 6.65 27.11 -4.42
CA PHE A 88 6.21 26.95 -3.04
C PHE A 88 5.92 28.32 -2.39
N PRO A 89 5.05 28.38 -1.36
CA PRO A 89 4.81 29.60 -0.60
C PRO A 89 6.12 30.21 -0.05
N ASP A 90 6.26 31.53 -0.14
CA ASP A 90 7.46 32.26 0.34
C ASP A 90 7.75 32.06 1.85
N ALA A 91 6.79 31.53 2.60
CA ALA A 91 6.91 31.23 4.03
C ALA A 91 7.67 29.93 4.35
N LEU A 92 7.88 29.04 3.37
CA LEU A 92 8.61 27.79 3.58
C LEU A 92 10.12 28.00 3.47
N SER A 93 10.87 27.37 4.37
CA SER A 93 12.33 27.36 4.26
C SER A 93 12.80 26.52 3.06
N PRO A 94 13.97 26.80 2.48
CA PRO A 94 14.55 25.99 1.41
C PRO A 94 14.61 24.50 1.76
N SER A 95 15.03 24.16 2.98
CA SER A 95 15.09 22.77 3.46
C SER A 95 13.73 22.07 3.48
N GLN A 96 12.66 22.77 3.85
CA GLN A 96 11.30 22.21 3.84
C GLN A 96 10.78 22.02 2.43
N SER A 97 11.05 22.98 1.53
CA SER A 97 10.62 22.88 0.12
C SER A 97 11.26 21.71 -0.61
N VAL A 98 12.53 21.39 -0.29
CA VAL A 98 13.24 20.25 -0.89
C VAL A 98 12.64 18.93 -0.43
N ILE A 99 12.36 18.77 0.88
CA ILE A 99 11.68 17.57 1.39
C ILE A 99 10.27 17.46 0.80
N ALA A 100 9.50 18.55 0.74
CA ALA A 100 8.16 18.50 0.16
C ALA A 100 8.17 18.07 -1.32
N ALA A 101 9.24 18.41 -2.05
CA ALA A 101 9.37 18.06 -3.45
C ALA A 101 9.83 16.62 -3.72
N THR A 102 10.25 15.86 -2.71
CA THR A 102 10.58 14.44 -2.88
C THR A 102 9.37 13.62 -3.33
N ALA A 103 8.16 14.07 -2.97
CA ALA A 103 6.91 13.45 -3.40
C ALA A 103 6.65 13.57 -4.92
N PHE A 104 7.32 14.48 -5.60
CA PHE A 104 7.22 14.64 -7.06
C PHE A 104 8.28 13.81 -7.81
N ALA A 105 9.28 13.26 -7.11
CA ALA A 105 10.30 12.45 -7.75
C ALA A 105 9.71 11.14 -8.27
N THR A 106 10.00 10.82 -9.53
CA THR A 106 9.47 9.63 -10.21
C THR A 106 10.48 8.48 -10.30
N THR A 107 11.68 8.68 -9.73
CA THR A 107 12.83 7.79 -9.89
C THR A 107 13.14 6.98 -8.63
N ASP A 108 14.00 5.97 -8.77
CA ASP A 108 14.41 5.06 -7.69
C ASP A 108 15.21 5.77 -6.59
N TRP A 109 16.00 6.77 -6.98
CA TRP A 109 16.82 7.56 -6.08
C TRP A 109 16.50 9.05 -6.19
N VAL A 110 16.64 9.76 -5.08
CA VAL A 110 16.51 11.21 -5.01
C VAL A 110 17.81 11.80 -4.48
N LEU A 111 18.41 12.72 -5.24
CA LEU A 111 19.54 13.53 -4.82
C LEU A 111 19.03 14.84 -4.23
N ILE A 112 19.16 14.97 -2.92
CA ILE A 112 18.80 16.18 -2.17
C ILE A 112 19.99 17.12 -2.19
N LEU A 113 19.82 18.33 -2.75
CA LEU A 113 20.87 19.34 -2.84
C LEU A 113 20.64 20.50 -1.85
N ASP A 114 21.73 21.14 -1.44
CA ASP A 114 21.67 22.42 -0.73
C ASP A 114 21.65 23.61 -1.71
N LEU A 115 21.81 24.83 -1.18
CA LEU A 115 21.85 26.06 -1.97
C LEU A 115 23.07 26.16 -2.91
N HIS A 116 24.10 25.34 -2.69
CA HIS A 116 25.36 25.30 -3.44
C HIS A 116 25.42 24.11 -4.41
N GLY A 117 24.40 23.25 -4.47
CA GLY A 117 24.35 22.11 -5.38
C GLY A 117 25.49 21.12 -5.12
N LEU A 118 26.27 20.79 -6.16
CA LEU A 118 27.48 19.95 -6.04
C LEU A 118 28.78 20.77 -6.13
N LYS A 119 28.70 22.09 -5.95
CA LYS A 119 29.87 22.98 -5.92
C LYS A 119 30.70 22.69 -4.67
N GLY A 120 31.98 22.39 -4.87
CA GLY A 120 32.90 22.02 -3.77
C GLY A 120 32.85 20.54 -3.34
N VAL A 121 31.96 19.72 -3.94
CA VAL A 121 31.97 18.26 -3.75
C VAL A 121 33.05 17.64 -4.64
N GLY A 122 33.95 16.85 -4.05
CA GLY A 122 35.02 16.16 -4.78
C GLY A 122 34.50 15.17 -5.84
N ALA A 123 35.32 14.87 -6.85
CA ALA A 123 34.93 14.06 -8.00
C ALA A 123 34.41 12.66 -7.61
N ASP A 124 35.08 11.99 -6.66
CA ASP A 124 34.70 10.64 -6.20
C ASP A 124 33.32 10.64 -5.51
N ALA A 125 33.08 11.61 -4.62
CA ALA A 125 31.79 11.74 -3.94
C ALA A 125 30.67 12.15 -4.90
N ARG A 126 30.99 12.97 -5.91
CA ARG A 126 30.05 13.36 -6.96
C ARG A 126 29.59 12.16 -7.78
N ASP A 127 30.51 11.29 -8.19
CA ASP A 127 30.16 10.08 -8.95
C ASP A 127 29.24 9.16 -8.15
N VAL A 128 29.53 8.96 -6.85
CA VAL A 128 28.69 8.13 -5.97
C VAL A 128 27.31 8.75 -5.72
N LEU A 129 27.19 10.08 -5.62
CA LEU A 129 25.90 10.77 -5.46
C LEU A 129 25.04 10.73 -6.73
N LEU A 130 25.67 10.74 -7.91
CA LEU A 130 24.99 10.67 -9.21
C LEU A 130 24.71 9.23 -9.67
N ASN A 131 25.40 8.25 -9.08
CA ASN A 131 25.19 6.83 -9.35
C ASN A 131 25.35 5.99 -8.05
N PRO A 132 24.36 6.07 -7.14
CA PRO A 132 24.40 5.32 -5.89
C PRO A 132 24.36 3.81 -6.16
N ARG A 133 25.35 3.06 -5.65
CA ARG A 133 25.47 1.60 -5.85
C ARG A 133 24.50 0.84 -4.93
N SER A 134 24.02 -0.31 -5.41
CA SER A 134 23.09 -1.20 -4.72
C SER A 134 23.79 -2.00 -3.61
N LEU A 135 23.85 -1.47 -2.37
CA LEU A 135 24.04 -2.16 -1.07
C LEU A 135 24.22 -1.14 0.08
N PRO A 136 23.67 -1.37 1.30
CA PRO A 136 22.25 -1.44 1.63
C PRO A 136 21.54 -0.07 1.47
N ALA A 137 20.22 -0.09 1.30
CA ALA A 137 19.35 1.05 0.97
C ALA A 137 19.26 2.13 2.08
N LEU A 138 20.34 2.86 2.33
CA LEU A 138 20.40 3.99 3.25
C LEU A 138 20.83 5.27 2.51
N PRO A 139 20.49 6.46 3.04
CA PRO A 139 21.01 7.70 2.49
C PRO A 139 22.54 7.74 2.54
N ILE A 140 23.15 8.23 1.47
CA ILE A 140 24.61 8.37 1.33
C ILE A 140 24.99 9.81 1.01
N GLY A 141 26.01 10.34 1.68
CA GLY A 141 26.43 11.71 1.45
C GLY A 141 27.81 12.02 2.03
N PRO A 142 28.42 13.15 1.65
CA PRO A 142 29.77 13.51 2.06
C PRO A 142 29.85 14.20 3.43
N THR A 143 28.70 14.53 4.02
CA THR A 143 28.61 15.28 5.27
C THR A 143 27.62 14.61 6.22
N GLY A 144 28.11 14.09 7.35
CA GLY A 144 27.28 13.46 8.38
C GLY A 144 27.59 13.94 9.79
N VAL A 145 26.60 13.75 10.66
CA VAL A 145 26.62 14.18 12.06
C VAL A 145 26.35 12.99 12.97
N VAL A 146 27.09 12.88 14.07
CA VAL A 146 26.84 11.92 15.15
C VAL A 146 26.30 12.66 16.37
N SER A 147 25.24 12.12 16.95
CA SER A 147 24.67 12.53 18.21
C SER A 147 25.27 11.71 19.35
N SER A 148 25.98 12.37 20.27
CA SER A 148 26.57 11.69 21.45
C SER A 148 25.66 11.76 22.69
N ALA A 149 24.66 12.66 22.69
CA ALA A 149 23.62 12.83 23.71
C ALA A 149 22.47 13.69 23.12
N VAL A 150 21.29 13.69 23.74
CA VAL A 150 20.12 14.48 23.28
C VAL A 150 20.51 15.96 23.15
N GLY A 151 20.61 16.46 21.90
CA GLY A 151 20.94 17.85 21.59
C GLY A 151 22.43 18.18 21.45
N ASN A 152 23.34 17.21 21.57
CA ASN A 152 24.78 17.42 21.36
C ASN A 152 25.24 16.76 20.04
N PHE A 153 25.50 17.60 19.04
CA PHE A 153 25.85 17.19 17.68
C PHE A 153 27.34 17.40 17.40
N SER A 154 27.99 16.38 16.85
CA SER A 154 29.38 16.45 16.41
C SER A 154 29.52 15.99 14.96
N CYS A 155 30.27 16.76 14.16
CA CYS A 155 30.55 16.42 12.78
C CYS A 155 31.49 15.22 12.71
N ILE A 156 31.17 14.28 11.83
CA ILE A 156 31.96 13.06 11.64
C ILE A 156 33.34 13.42 11.05
N ARG A 157 34.40 12.92 11.68
CA ARG A 157 35.77 13.09 11.20
C ARG A 157 36.08 12.07 10.11
N TYR A 158 36.56 12.57 8.99
CA TYR A 158 36.96 11.77 7.83
C TYR A 158 37.81 10.54 8.18
N ALA A 159 37.54 9.44 7.48
CA ALA A 159 38.35 8.23 7.39
C ALA A 159 38.22 7.64 5.97
N ASP A 160 39.17 6.77 5.58
CA ASP A 160 39.19 6.11 4.27
C ASP A 160 38.07 5.09 4.04
N ALA A 161 37.31 4.75 5.10
CA ALA A 161 36.20 3.81 5.05
C ALA A 161 34.85 4.52 5.29
N PRO A 162 33.74 4.04 4.70
CA PRO A 162 32.40 4.56 4.98
C PRO A 162 32.07 4.53 6.49
N GLN A 163 31.45 5.59 6.99
CA GLN A 163 31.11 5.73 8.41
C GLN A 163 29.62 5.99 8.61
N SER A 164 29.05 5.38 9.65
CA SER A 164 27.65 5.60 10.02
C SER A 164 27.42 6.98 10.61
N ALA A 165 26.32 7.62 10.23
CA ALA A 165 25.85 8.89 10.78
C ALA A 165 24.50 8.76 11.47
N SER A 166 24.28 9.61 12.48
CA SER A 166 22.94 9.80 13.05
C SER A 166 22.02 10.50 12.05
N PHE A 167 22.56 11.39 11.22
CA PHE A 167 21.89 11.98 10.06
C PHE A 167 22.90 12.60 9.09
N LEU A 168 22.48 12.81 7.84
CA LEU A 168 23.27 13.49 6.81
C LEU A 168 22.80 14.93 6.60
N LEU A 169 23.72 15.79 6.17
CA LEU A 169 23.41 17.13 5.66
C LEU A 169 23.52 17.12 4.13
N PRO A 170 22.65 17.82 3.40
CA PRO A 170 22.77 17.92 1.94
C PRO A 170 24.15 18.45 1.50
N PRO A 171 24.68 18.03 0.34
CA PRO A 171 24.03 17.14 -0.63
C PRO A 171 24.12 15.66 -0.24
N PHE A 172 23.02 14.90 -0.36
CA PHE A 172 23.03 13.45 -0.16
C PHE A 172 22.02 12.75 -1.09
N ALA A 173 22.31 11.52 -1.48
CA ALA A 173 21.41 10.68 -2.26
C ALA A 173 20.67 9.71 -1.34
N SER A 174 19.38 9.52 -1.55
CA SER A 174 18.56 8.59 -0.78
C SER A 174 17.60 7.82 -1.69
N PRO A 175 17.29 6.55 -1.39
CA PRO A 175 16.20 5.85 -2.05
C PRO A 175 14.90 6.65 -1.92
N SER A 176 14.12 6.75 -3.00
CA SER A 176 12.86 7.51 -2.98
C SER A 176 11.85 6.93 -2.00
N THR A 177 11.86 5.61 -1.79
CA THR A 177 11.01 4.90 -0.82
C THR A 177 11.21 5.34 0.63
N LEU A 178 12.42 5.77 1.01
CA LEU A 178 12.69 6.28 2.36
C LEU A 178 12.17 7.70 2.58
N LEU A 179 11.87 8.43 1.50
CA LEU A 179 11.48 9.83 1.55
C LEU A 179 9.98 10.06 1.38
N GLN A 180 9.20 9.02 1.02
CA GLN A 180 7.77 9.12 0.72
C GLN A 180 6.87 9.28 1.96
N ASP A 181 7.34 8.87 3.15
CA ASP A 181 6.58 8.91 4.40
C ASP A 181 7.10 9.96 5.41
N ILE A 182 7.98 10.87 4.99
CA ILE A 182 8.56 11.86 5.91
C ILE A 182 7.52 12.92 6.27
N ILE A 183 7.07 12.87 7.52
CA ILE A 183 6.24 13.91 8.11
C ILE A 183 7.09 15.16 8.33
N THR A 184 6.93 16.16 7.46
CA THR A 184 7.58 17.47 7.65
C THR A 184 7.00 18.15 8.88
N SER A 185 7.77 18.13 9.97
CA SER A 185 7.55 18.97 11.15
C SER A 185 7.86 20.44 10.84
N ASN A 186 7.49 21.38 11.72
CA ASN A 186 7.89 22.80 11.61
C ASN A 186 9.42 23.02 11.80
N LEU A 187 10.22 21.97 11.66
CA LEU A 187 11.67 22.01 11.78
C LEU A 187 12.28 22.58 10.50
N THR A 188 13.35 23.34 10.66
CA THR A 188 14.10 23.95 9.56
C THR A 188 15.59 23.68 9.76
N GLY A 189 16.38 23.76 8.68
CA GLY A 189 17.82 23.59 8.75
C GLY A 189 18.24 22.24 9.35
N VAL A 190 19.22 22.25 10.26
CA VAL A 190 19.80 21.05 10.88
C VAL A 190 18.76 20.20 11.62
N ALA A 191 17.78 20.82 12.27
CA ALA A 191 16.78 20.09 13.06
C ALA A 191 15.89 19.21 12.17
N LEU A 192 15.60 19.64 10.94
CA LEU A 192 14.85 18.85 9.97
C LEU A 192 15.63 17.59 9.57
N TRP A 193 16.91 17.75 9.24
CA TRP A 193 17.78 16.64 8.84
C TRP A 193 18.04 15.67 10.00
N ALA A 194 18.18 16.18 11.22
CA ALA A 194 18.30 15.35 12.43
C ALA A 194 17.03 14.53 12.70
N HIS A 195 15.85 15.12 12.49
CA HIS A 195 14.59 14.40 12.60
C HIS A 195 14.44 13.32 11.53
N LEU A 196 14.83 13.64 10.29
CA LEU A 196 14.87 12.68 9.20
C LEU A 196 15.77 11.48 9.55
N GLY A 197 17.02 11.73 9.95
CA GLY A 197 17.94 10.65 10.32
C GLY A 197 17.43 9.82 11.51
N HIS A 198 16.74 10.43 12.47
CA HIS A 198 16.08 9.71 13.56
C HIS A 198 14.93 8.81 13.07
N GLN A 199 14.10 9.27 12.13
CA GLN A 199 13.04 8.43 11.54
C GLN A 199 13.64 7.24 10.77
N LEU A 200 14.71 7.50 10.01
CA LEU A 200 15.42 6.47 9.26
C LEU A 200 16.11 5.46 10.18
N SER A 201 16.68 5.91 11.31
CA SER A 201 17.28 5.01 12.28
C SER A 201 16.27 4.09 12.98
N HIS A 202 14.99 4.45 13.06
CA HIS A 202 13.96 3.61 13.67
C HIS A 202 13.33 2.61 12.69
N SER A 203 13.47 2.87 11.39
CA SER A 203 12.92 2.03 10.32
C SER A 203 13.93 1.02 9.78
N HIS A 204 15.23 1.17 10.09
CA HIS A 204 16.29 0.30 9.58
C HIS A 204 16.93 -0.59 10.67
N PRO A 205 17.27 -1.88 10.37
CA PRO A 205 17.83 -2.82 11.35
C PRO A 205 19.15 -2.39 12.00
N GLU A 206 19.93 -1.55 11.31
CA GLU A 206 21.25 -1.09 11.76
C GLU A 206 21.20 0.19 12.63
N ALA A 207 20.01 0.76 12.83
CA ALA A 207 19.79 1.97 13.64
C ALA A 207 20.65 3.19 13.24
N ILE A 208 20.91 3.35 11.94
CA ILE A 208 21.73 4.45 11.38
C ILE A 208 20.89 5.33 10.45
N GLY A 209 21.11 6.64 10.51
CA GLY A 209 20.35 7.63 9.73
C GLY A 209 20.97 7.96 8.37
N GLY A 210 22.13 7.39 8.05
CA GLY A 210 22.80 7.49 6.76
C GLY A 210 24.29 7.15 6.85
N THR A 211 24.96 7.12 5.71
CA THR A 211 26.38 6.76 5.59
C THR A 211 27.19 7.90 4.97
N VAL A 212 28.30 8.23 5.61
CA VAL A 212 29.26 9.23 5.14
C VAL A 212 30.26 8.60 4.17
N ILE A 213 30.45 9.26 3.01
CA ILE A 213 31.32 8.83 1.91
C ILE A 213 32.26 9.95 1.44
N GLY A 214 33.43 9.60 0.88
CA GLY A 214 34.31 10.56 0.18
C GLY A 214 35.60 10.96 0.90
N THR A 215 36.50 11.61 0.16
CA THR A 215 37.95 11.71 0.44
C THR A 215 38.46 13.11 0.82
N SER A 216 37.59 14.11 1.09
CA SER A 216 38.03 15.51 1.26
C SER A 216 37.75 16.14 2.63
N SER A 217 38.76 16.79 3.22
CA SER A 217 38.71 17.51 4.50
C SER A 217 37.86 18.80 4.52
N SER A 218 37.37 19.26 3.37
CA SER A 218 36.56 20.49 3.21
C SER A 218 35.16 20.41 3.82
N ASN A 219 34.60 19.20 3.99
CA ASN A 219 33.20 19.01 4.42
C ASN A 219 33.01 19.22 5.93
N MET A 220 34.09 19.15 6.72
CA MET A 220 34.07 19.39 8.16
C MET A 220 33.72 20.85 8.49
N ALA A 221 34.28 21.81 7.74
CA ALA A 221 34.00 23.23 7.95
C ALA A 221 32.54 23.58 7.62
N VAL A 222 31.98 22.96 6.57
CA VAL A 222 30.57 23.11 6.17
C VAL A 222 29.63 22.58 7.25
N CYS A 223 29.93 21.39 7.79
CA CYS A 223 29.15 20.81 8.88
C CYS A 223 29.18 21.68 10.16
N ILE A 224 30.38 22.15 10.55
CA ILE A 224 30.53 23.01 11.74
C ILE A 224 29.76 24.33 11.55
N ALA A 225 29.84 24.95 10.37
CA ALA A 225 29.09 26.16 10.07
C ALA A 225 27.56 25.93 10.13
N ALA A 226 27.08 24.79 9.62
CA ALA A 226 25.67 24.42 9.71
C ALA A 226 25.20 24.27 11.17
N LEU A 227 25.97 23.57 12.01
CA LEU A 227 25.67 23.42 13.44
C LEU A 227 25.72 24.76 14.20
N GLN A 228 26.66 25.65 13.87
CA GLN A 228 26.78 26.97 14.50
C GLN A 228 25.67 27.95 14.12
N SER A 229 25.13 27.84 12.90
CA SER A 229 24.00 28.67 12.44
C SER A 229 22.66 28.34 13.12
N SER A 230 22.59 27.24 13.87
CA SER A 230 21.36 26.64 14.42
C SER A 230 21.08 26.99 15.89
N GLY A 231 21.62 28.10 16.42
CA GLY A 231 21.68 28.42 17.85
C GLY A 231 20.36 28.33 18.65
N GLU A 232 20.49 27.77 19.87
CA GLU A 232 19.52 27.65 20.98
C GLU A 232 18.32 26.67 20.81
N LEU A 233 18.60 25.37 20.94
CA LEU A 233 17.60 24.33 21.26
C LEU A 233 17.17 24.46 22.73
N GLY A 234 16.13 25.26 22.98
CA GLY A 234 15.45 25.35 24.27
C GLY A 234 14.79 24.03 24.68
N GLU A 235 15.04 23.62 25.92
CA GLU A 235 14.53 22.43 26.59
C GLU A 235 13.02 22.18 26.33
N ARG A 236 12.69 21.05 25.71
CA ARG A 236 11.39 20.38 25.93
C ARG A 236 11.62 18.90 26.14
N ARG A 237 11.31 18.47 27.37
CA ARG A 237 11.31 17.08 27.83
C ARG A 237 10.50 16.21 26.89
N TYR A 238 11.15 15.30 26.19
CA TYR A 238 10.50 14.11 25.65
C TYR A 238 10.51 13.06 26.76
N GLY A 239 9.33 12.76 27.28
CA GLY A 239 9.12 11.63 28.18
C GLY A 239 9.41 10.35 27.43
N THR A 240 10.38 9.60 27.91
CA THR A 240 10.50 8.17 27.67
C THR A 240 9.36 7.48 28.39
N ASP A 241 8.33 7.05 27.67
CA ASP A 241 7.42 6.01 28.15
C ASP A 241 7.32 4.91 27.07
N ALA A 242 8.34 4.06 27.07
CA ALA A 242 8.22 2.70 26.58
C ALA A 242 7.84 1.82 27.78
N THR A 243 6.59 1.91 28.21
CA THR A 243 5.93 0.87 28.98
C THR A 243 4.49 0.82 28.54
N GLY A 244 4.06 -0.34 28.02
CA GLY A 244 2.68 -0.58 27.62
C GLY A 244 1.73 -0.27 28.77
N THR A 245 0.97 0.80 28.61
CA THR A 245 -0.22 1.08 29.38
C THR A 245 -1.36 1.24 28.39
N SER A 246 -2.43 0.50 28.62
CA SER A 246 -3.73 0.66 27.97
C SER A 246 -4.17 2.12 28.13
N GLU A 247 -3.97 2.93 27.09
CA GLU A 247 -4.62 4.24 26.99
C GLU A 247 -6.13 3.99 27.02
N SER A 248 -6.85 4.60 27.96
CA SER A 248 -8.30 4.44 27.99
C SER A 248 -8.88 5.00 26.70
N GLU A 249 -9.44 4.12 25.86
CA GLU A 249 -10.04 4.43 24.56
C GLU A 249 -11.07 5.58 24.61
N SER A 250 -11.61 5.87 25.80
CA SER A 250 -12.55 6.97 26.09
C SER A 250 -11.99 8.39 25.88
N SER A 251 -10.67 8.55 25.68
CA SER A 251 -10.04 9.85 25.41
C SER A 251 -9.74 10.13 23.93
N THR A 252 -9.91 9.14 23.05
CA THR A 252 -9.54 9.25 21.64
C THR A 252 -10.53 10.12 20.85
N VAL A 253 -10.01 11.07 20.06
CA VAL A 253 -10.80 12.00 19.24
C VAL A 253 -10.79 11.59 17.77
N PHE A 254 -11.98 11.50 17.17
CA PHE A 254 -12.19 11.42 15.73
C PHE A 254 -12.67 12.78 15.23
N ALA A 255 -12.00 13.33 14.21
CA ALA A 255 -12.45 14.53 13.52
C ALA A 255 -13.05 14.16 12.16
N ILE A 256 -14.24 14.69 11.87
CA ILE A 256 -14.96 14.41 10.62
C ILE A 256 -15.26 15.75 9.94
N VAL A 257 -14.83 15.90 8.70
CA VAL A 257 -15.00 17.13 7.91
C VAL A 257 -15.75 16.82 6.62
N LEU A 258 -16.99 17.26 6.52
CA LEU A 258 -17.87 17.00 5.37
C LEU A 258 -18.30 18.32 4.71
N GLU A 259 -18.79 18.24 3.47
CA GLU A 259 -19.17 19.42 2.69
C GLU A 259 -20.60 19.92 2.96
N SER A 260 -21.52 19.05 3.38
CA SER A 260 -22.91 19.43 3.63
C SER A 260 -23.55 18.63 4.77
N PRO A 261 -24.63 19.14 5.40
CA PRO A 261 -25.41 18.36 6.36
C PRO A 261 -26.06 17.11 5.73
N GLY A 262 -26.32 17.13 4.41
CA GLY A 262 -26.79 15.98 3.66
C GLY A 262 -25.75 14.85 3.61
N ASP A 263 -24.48 15.19 3.42
CA ASP A 263 -23.38 14.22 3.49
C ASP A 263 -23.27 13.60 4.90
N LEU A 264 -23.47 14.40 5.95
CA LEU A 264 -23.50 13.89 7.33
C LEU A 264 -24.63 12.89 7.57
N ARG A 265 -25.83 13.16 7.02
CA ARG A 265 -26.96 12.23 7.09
C ARG A 265 -26.61 10.90 6.39
N ARG A 266 -26.04 10.98 5.18
CA ARG A 266 -25.64 9.79 4.42
C ARG A 266 -24.55 8.96 5.10
N PHE A 267 -23.67 9.61 5.86
CA PHE A 267 -22.56 8.97 6.57
C PHE A 267 -22.88 8.64 8.04
N ALA A 268 -24.10 8.90 8.52
CA ALA A 268 -24.44 8.96 9.95
C ALA A 268 -24.11 7.70 10.78
N GLN A 269 -24.18 6.52 10.16
CA GLN A 269 -23.96 5.25 10.86
C GLN A 269 -22.55 5.13 11.47
N VAL A 270 -21.53 5.62 10.77
CA VAL A 270 -20.13 5.57 11.22
C VAL A 270 -19.87 6.44 12.47
N PRO A 271 -20.14 7.76 12.49
CA PRO A 271 -19.97 8.57 13.69
C PRO A 271 -20.87 8.13 14.84
N CYS A 272 -22.07 7.61 14.57
CA CYS A 272 -22.91 7.06 15.62
C CYS A 272 -22.29 5.81 16.28
N ALA A 273 -21.76 4.89 15.49
CA ALA A 273 -21.05 3.73 16.03
C ALA A 273 -19.79 4.12 16.81
N LEU A 274 -19.04 5.12 16.33
CA LEU A 274 -17.89 5.66 17.07
C LEU A 274 -18.30 6.27 18.43
N GLN A 275 -19.40 7.03 18.49
CA GLN A 275 -19.91 7.55 19.76
C GLN A 275 -20.37 6.44 20.71
N GLN A 276 -21.05 5.41 20.20
CA GLN A 276 -21.49 4.25 20.98
C GLN A 276 -20.31 3.43 21.50
N GLY A 277 -19.20 3.37 20.74
CA GLY A 277 -17.93 2.79 21.15
C GLY A 277 -17.14 3.61 22.18
N GLY A 278 -17.66 4.77 22.60
CA GLY A 278 -17.04 5.62 23.62
C GLY A 278 -16.03 6.63 23.09
N TYR A 279 -15.89 6.77 21.77
CA TYR A 279 -14.96 7.73 21.15
C TYR A 279 -15.54 9.14 21.11
N SER A 280 -14.66 10.15 21.20
CA SER A 280 -15.05 11.55 21.07
C SER A 280 -15.12 11.96 19.60
N VAL A 281 -16.32 12.11 19.06
CA VAL A 281 -16.53 12.50 17.65
C VAL A 281 -16.74 14.01 17.54
N LYS A 282 -15.92 14.68 16.72
CA LYS A 282 -16.01 16.11 16.40
C LYS A 282 -16.30 16.28 14.92
N ILE A 283 -17.34 17.03 14.58
CA ILE A 283 -17.84 17.12 13.21
C ILE A 283 -17.87 18.58 12.77
N LEU A 284 -17.27 18.86 11.62
CA LEU A 284 -17.30 20.14 10.93
C LEU A 284 -17.94 19.97 9.56
N ILE A 285 -18.92 20.82 9.26
CA ILE A 285 -19.49 20.96 7.93
C ILE A 285 -18.90 22.22 7.29
N SER A 286 -18.08 22.02 6.26
CA SER A 286 -17.43 23.10 5.53
C SER A 286 -18.11 23.28 4.18
N THR A 287 -19.06 24.21 4.09
CA THR A 287 -19.83 24.42 2.85
C THR A 287 -18.94 24.97 1.74
N SER A 288 -18.81 24.23 0.64
CA SER A 288 -18.15 24.72 -0.58
C SER A 288 -19.11 25.63 -1.37
N ALA A 289 -18.55 26.58 -2.13
CA ALA A 289 -19.33 27.61 -2.85
C ALA A 289 -20.31 27.07 -3.91
N ARG A 290 -20.32 25.77 -4.21
CA ARG A 290 -21.18 25.16 -5.24
C ARG A 290 -22.62 24.90 -4.79
N ASP A 291 -22.87 24.74 -3.48
CA ASP A 291 -24.20 24.40 -2.94
C ASP A 291 -24.90 25.59 -2.24
N ALA A 292 -24.31 26.80 -2.27
CA ALA A 292 -24.84 28.00 -1.63
C ALA A 292 -25.94 28.69 -2.46
N THR A 293 -26.97 27.97 -2.87
CA THR A 293 -28.24 28.59 -3.28
C THR A 293 -29.14 28.64 -2.06
N THR A 294 -29.58 29.85 -1.69
CA THR A 294 -30.45 30.19 -0.54
C THR A 294 -29.83 30.02 0.86
N MET A 295 -29.07 31.02 1.33
CA MET A 295 -29.14 31.50 2.73
C MET A 295 -28.52 32.90 2.84
N GLU A 296 -29.25 33.82 3.49
CA GLU A 296 -28.91 35.23 3.65
C GLU A 296 -27.60 35.46 4.44
N ILE A 297 -26.91 36.54 4.03
CA ILE A 297 -25.61 36.98 4.51
C ILE A 297 -25.79 37.71 5.84
N HIS A 298 -25.29 37.13 6.95
CA HIS A 298 -24.78 37.89 8.09
C HIS A 298 -23.81 37.05 8.95
N GLU A 299 -22.72 37.71 9.35
CA GLU A 299 -21.68 37.37 10.34
C GLU A 299 -20.53 36.40 10.00
N SER A 300 -19.32 36.89 10.26
CA SER A 300 -17.99 36.33 10.01
C SER A 300 -17.44 35.51 11.20
N ARG A 301 -18.27 34.66 11.82
CA ARG A 301 -17.88 33.74 12.91
C ARG A 301 -18.40 32.34 12.63
N MET A 302 -17.69 31.29 13.09
CA MET A 302 -18.25 29.93 13.16
C MET A 302 -19.61 29.98 13.86
N LYS A 303 -20.64 29.42 13.23
CA LYS A 303 -21.96 29.30 13.87
C LYS A 303 -21.86 28.34 15.06
N GLY A 304 -22.72 28.54 16.06
CA GLY A 304 -22.80 27.68 17.25
C GLY A 304 -23.03 26.20 16.92
N ILE A 305 -22.84 25.32 17.90
CA ILE A 305 -23.05 23.88 17.77
C ILE A 305 -24.49 23.62 17.34
N GLN A 306 -24.65 22.93 16.21
CA GLN A 306 -25.92 22.44 15.68
C GLN A 306 -26.05 20.95 15.94
N THR A 307 -27.29 20.45 15.93
CA THR A 307 -27.57 19.02 16.12
C THR A 307 -28.33 18.46 14.91
N LEU A 308 -28.00 17.22 14.56
CA LEU A 308 -28.69 16.42 13.56
C LEU A 308 -29.23 15.18 14.27
N ASN A 309 -30.55 15.06 14.32
CA ASN A 309 -31.20 13.85 14.81
C ASN A 309 -31.23 12.83 13.66
N THR A 310 -30.52 11.71 13.84
CA THR A 310 -30.52 10.58 12.90
C THR A 310 -31.34 9.45 13.51
N SER A 311 -31.61 8.41 12.73
CA SER A 311 -32.20 7.17 13.21
C SER A 311 -31.32 6.41 14.22
N HIS A 312 -30.01 6.64 14.20
CA HIS A 312 -29.03 5.89 15.00
C HIS A 312 -28.60 6.61 16.28
N CYS A 313 -28.45 7.94 16.21
CA CYS A 313 -28.00 8.75 17.34
C CYS A 313 -28.20 10.26 17.11
N LEU A 314 -27.93 11.07 18.13
CA LEU A 314 -27.90 12.52 18.01
C LEU A 314 -26.47 13.00 17.72
N LEU A 315 -26.24 13.52 16.51
CA LEU A 315 -24.93 14.05 16.10
C LEU A 315 -24.86 15.56 16.33
N SER A 316 -23.75 16.04 16.87
CA SER A 316 -23.47 17.47 17.04
C SER A 316 -22.39 17.91 16.07
N PHE A 317 -22.62 18.99 15.32
CA PHE A 317 -21.69 19.50 14.32
C PHE A 317 -21.57 21.03 14.36
N GLN A 318 -20.46 21.53 13.86
CA GLN A 318 -20.22 22.96 13.64
C GLN A 318 -20.25 23.26 12.14
N THR A 319 -20.55 24.52 11.77
CA THR A 319 -20.54 24.97 10.37
C THR A 319 -19.62 26.16 10.22
N THR A 320 -18.87 26.21 9.13
CA THR A 320 -18.16 27.42 8.70
C THR A 320 -19.16 28.42 8.08
N PRO A 321 -18.90 29.74 8.17
CA PRO A 321 -19.78 30.75 7.56
C PRO A 321 -19.82 30.64 6.01
N SER A 322 -20.96 31.04 5.41
CA SER A 322 -21.25 30.97 3.97
C SER A 322 -20.37 31.94 3.15
N PRO A 323 -19.92 31.58 1.93
CA PRO A 323 -18.85 32.30 1.23
C PRO A 323 -19.28 33.65 0.68
N THR A 324 -18.44 34.67 0.90
CA THR A 324 -18.38 35.88 0.07
C THR A 324 -17.27 35.81 -1.00
N SER A 325 -16.34 34.85 -0.90
CA SER A 325 -15.28 34.62 -1.90
C SER A 325 -14.61 33.25 -1.72
N GLY A 326 -14.75 32.35 -2.69
CA GLY A 326 -14.43 30.91 -2.59
C GLY A 326 -12.97 30.47 -2.45
N VAL A 327 -12.06 31.35 -2.00
CA VAL A 327 -10.64 31.02 -1.74
C VAL A 327 -10.28 31.14 -0.25
N ARG A 328 -11.07 31.85 0.57
CA ARG A 328 -10.77 32.08 2.00
C ARG A 328 -11.21 30.96 2.93
N ASP A 329 -11.95 29.95 2.45
CA ASP A 329 -12.72 29.04 3.32
C ASP A 329 -11.95 27.80 3.81
N ILE A 330 -10.84 27.42 3.16
CA ILE A 330 -10.01 26.27 3.61
C ILE A 330 -9.08 26.65 4.77
N ILE A 331 -9.03 27.94 5.13
CA ILE A 331 -8.20 28.49 6.22
C ILE A 331 -8.74 28.08 7.59
N HIS A 332 -10.04 27.79 7.72
CA HIS A 332 -10.68 27.49 9.00
C HIS A 332 -10.61 26.03 9.45
N ILE A 333 -10.38 25.08 8.53
CA ILE A 333 -10.27 23.65 8.89
C ILE A 333 -9.02 23.39 9.75
N PRO A 334 -7.82 23.89 9.39
CA PRO A 334 -6.64 23.72 10.23
C PRO A 334 -6.77 24.42 11.60
N GLU A 335 -7.40 25.60 11.65
CA GLU A 335 -7.69 26.31 12.92
C GLU A 335 -8.63 25.50 13.83
N TRP A 336 -9.69 24.93 13.25
CA TRP A 336 -10.64 24.09 13.96
C TRP A 336 -9.97 22.83 14.53
N LEU A 337 -9.20 22.11 13.71
CA LEU A 337 -8.41 20.98 14.16
C LEU A 337 -7.42 21.39 15.26
N ALA A 338 -6.80 22.58 15.13
CA ALA A 338 -5.86 23.13 16.11
C ALA A 338 -6.52 23.45 17.45
N ALA A 339 -7.80 23.77 17.45
CA ALA A 339 -8.58 24.01 18.67
C ALA A 339 -9.02 22.73 19.39
N LEU A 340 -8.97 21.56 18.73
CA LEU A 340 -9.33 20.28 19.37
C LEU A 340 -8.29 19.88 20.42
N SER A 341 -8.80 19.43 21.57
CA SER A 341 -8.03 18.84 22.67
C SER A 341 -8.82 17.69 23.30
N PRO A 342 -8.30 16.44 23.32
CA PRO A 342 -7.01 16.03 22.76
C PRO A 342 -6.99 16.10 21.22
N LYS A 343 -5.80 15.95 20.63
CA LYS A 343 -5.64 15.99 19.16
C LYS A 343 -6.33 14.80 18.51
N PRO A 344 -6.92 14.99 17.31
CA PRO A 344 -7.58 13.89 16.62
C PRO A 344 -6.57 12.81 16.25
N ALA A 345 -6.91 11.56 16.52
CA ALA A 345 -6.11 10.41 16.12
C ALA A 345 -6.45 9.96 14.69
N VAL A 346 -7.68 10.24 14.24
CA VAL A 346 -8.19 9.91 12.91
C VAL A 346 -8.97 11.11 12.38
N ILE A 347 -8.75 11.45 11.12
CA ILE A 347 -9.44 12.53 10.41
C ILE A 347 -10.13 11.91 9.19
N ILE A 348 -11.46 11.93 9.17
CA ILE A 348 -12.28 11.46 8.05
C ILE A 348 -12.78 12.68 7.27
N THR A 349 -12.63 12.71 5.95
CA THR A 349 -13.08 13.84 5.15
C THR A 349 -13.59 13.45 3.78
N THR A 350 -14.51 14.25 3.23
CA THR A 350 -14.92 14.16 1.81
C THR A 350 -14.18 15.12 0.90
N MET A 351 -13.35 15.99 1.46
CA MET A 351 -12.60 16.98 0.72
C MET A 351 -11.29 16.36 0.23
N ASP A 352 -10.98 16.56 -1.05
CA ASP A 352 -9.80 16.03 -1.74
C ASP A 352 -8.45 16.52 -1.12
N GLU A 353 -7.32 16.14 -1.72
CA GLU A 353 -5.90 16.42 -1.36
C GLU A 353 -5.60 17.80 -0.75
N VAL A 354 -6.44 18.80 -0.98
CA VAL A 354 -6.31 20.17 -0.48
C VAL A 354 -6.38 20.24 1.05
N VAL A 355 -7.29 19.51 1.70
CA VAL A 355 -7.36 19.50 3.19
C VAL A 355 -6.20 18.72 3.78
N PHE A 356 -5.84 17.59 3.17
CA PHE A 356 -4.63 16.84 3.53
C PHE A 356 -3.38 17.73 3.44
N ARG A 357 -3.16 18.42 2.31
CA ARG A 357 -2.04 19.35 2.12
C ARG A 357 -2.05 20.48 3.16
N LEU A 358 -3.20 21.09 3.44
CA LEU A 358 -3.27 22.21 4.38
C LEU A 358 -3.10 21.81 5.86
N VAL A 359 -3.55 20.61 6.24
CA VAL A 359 -3.40 20.10 7.62
C VAL A 359 -1.99 19.53 7.83
N SER A 360 -1.44 18.81 6.85
CA SER A 360 -0.08 18.25 6.88
C SER A 360 1.01 19.33 6.93
N LEU A 361 0.78 20.51 6.34
CA LEU A 361 1.71 21.65 6.38
C LEU A 361 1.83 22.33 7.76
N GLN A 362 0.89 22.12 8.70
CA GLN A 362 0.90 22.84 9.98
C GLN A 362 1.64 22.14 11.12
N GLY A 363 1.96 20.84 11.00
CA GLY A 363 2.84 20.11 11.95
C GLY A 363 2.42 20.14 13.43
N ARG A 364 1.15 20.41 13.74
CA ARG A 364 0.60 20.63 15.11
C ARG A 364 -0.32 19.51 15.59
N PHE A 365 -0.47 18.46 14.80
CA PHE A 365 -1.37 17.33 15.00
C PHE A 365 -0.48 16.09 15.04
N GLY A 366 -0.32 15.43 16.20
CA GLY A 366 0.41 14.15 16.23
C GLY A 366 -0.15 13.23 15.15
N SER A 367 0.71 12.54 14.40
CA SER A 367 0.43 11.93 13.08
C SER A 367 -0.95 11.27 12.98
N PRO A 368 -2.00 11.99 12.53
CA PRO A 368 -3.34 11.43 12.49
C PRO A 368 -3.49 10.57 11.25
N THR A 369 -4.33 9.54 11.33
CA THR A 369 -4.65 8.76 10.13
C THR A 369 -5.71 9.51 9.35
N PHE A 370 -5.39 9.87 8.11
CA PHE A 370 -6.32 10.53 7.21
C PHE A 370 -7.10 9.49 6.40
N VAL A 371 -8.41 9.64 6.35
CA VAL A 371 -9.32 8.82 5.55
C VAL A 371 -10.12 9.75 4.65
N SER A 372 -9.81 9.74 3.35
CA SER A 372 -10.53 10.52 2.35
C SER A 372 -11.60 9.67 1.70
N LEU A 373 -12.85 10.13 1.68
CA LEU A 373 -14.00 9.39 1.17
C LEU A 373 -14.69 10.16 0.04
N PRO A 374 -14.87 9.57 -1.16
CA PRO A 374 -15.71 10.16 -2.18
C PRO A 374 -17.14 10.36 -1.68
N ARG A 375 -17.74 11.54 -1.93
CA ARG A 375 -19.13 11.84 -1.50
C ARG A 375 -20.16 10.79 -1.97
N ARG A 376 -19.92 10.21 -3.15
CA ARG A 376 -20.76 9.16 -3.75
C ARG A 376 -20.69 7.80 -3.03
N ASP A 377 -19.75 7.61 -2.12
CA ASP A 377 -19.54 6.35 -1.39
C ASP A 377 -20.13 6.40 0.03
N LEU A 378 -20.51 7.58 0.54
CA LEU A 378 -20.95 7.79 1.93
C LEU A 378 -22.13 6.91 2.35
N LEU A 379 -23.09 6.70 1.45
CA LEU A 379 -24.26 5.82 1.68
C LEU A 379 -23.89 4.34 1.86
N TYR A 380 -22.68 3.95 1.46
CA TYR A 380 -22.23 2.56 1.42
C TYR A 380 -21.08 2.30 2.41
N CYS A 381 -20.90 3.20 3.39
CA CYS A 381 -19.82 3.15 4.39
C CYS A 381 -20.22 2.44 5.70
N ASP A 382 -21.38 1.77 5.74
CA ASP A 382 -21.89 1.09 6.94
C ASP A 382 -20.87 0.12 7.53
N TRP A 383 -20.15 -0.63 6.70
CA TRP A 383 -19.10 -1.57 7.11
C TRP A 383 -17.98 -0.93 7.96
N MET A 384 -17.68 0.35 7.76
CA MET A 384 -16.66 1.08 8.52
C MET A 384 -17.04 1.24 9.99
N SER A 385 -18.34 1.15 10.33
CA SER A 385 -18.83 1.18 11.70
C SER A 385 -18.38 -0.02 12.54
N SER A 386 -17.94 -1.11 11.89
CA SER A 386 -17.47 -2.33 12.55
C SER A 386 -15.98 -2.32 12.90
N LEU A 387 -15.24 -1.29 12.48
CA LEU A 387 -13.79 -1.22 12.62
C LEU A 387 -13.36 -0.82 14.04
N SER A 388 -12.32 -1.48 14.54
CA SER A 388 -11.65 -1.12 15.79
C SER A 388 -10.75 0.11 15.62
N PHE A 389 -10.33 0.74 16.73
CA PHE A 389 -9.44 1.89 16.66
C PHE A 389 -8.10 1.58 15.97
N GLN A 390 -7.50 0.42 16.22
CA GLN A 390 -6.27 0.00 15.55
C GLN A 390 -6.47 -0.15 14.03
N GLU A 391 -7.60 -0.70 13.61
CA GLU A 391 -7.95 -0.82 12.19
C GLU A 391 -8.09 0.54 11.53
N TRP A 392 -8.72 1.52 12.21
CA TRP A 392 -8.76 2.91 11.74
C TRP A 392 -7.38 3.54 11.66
N ARG A 393 -6.51 3.30 12.64
CA ARG A 393 -5.14 3.84 12.67
C ARG A 393 -4.30 3.33 11.50
N ASN A 394 -4.53 2.07 11.11
CA ASN A 394 -3.80 1.39 10.04
C ASN A 394 -4.48 1.48 8.67
N TRP A 395 -5.48 2.36 8.49
CA TRP A 395 -6.26 2.47 7.24
C TRP A 395 -5.41 2.54 5.97
N ASN A 396 -4.34 3.34 5.98
CA ASN A 396 -3.49 3.61 4.80
C ASN A 396 -2.33 2.62 4.60
N LEU A 397 -2.12 1.67 5.52
CA LEU A 397 -1.00 0.73 5.43
C LEU A 397 -1.22 -0.36 4.36
N PRO A 398 -2.31 -1.15 4.39
CA PRO A 398 -2.53 -2.18 3.38
C PRO A 398 -2.79 -1.59 2.00
N ARG A 399 -1.95 -1.99 1.05
CA ARG A 399 -2.05 -1.69 -0.38
C ARG A 399 -2.56 -2.92 -1.12
N ILE A 400 -3.60 -2.76 -1.92
CA ILE A 400 -4.22 -3.85 -2.68
C ILE A 400 -4.00 -3.60 -4.17
N ASP A 401 -3.24 -4.47 -4.81
CA ASP A 401 -3.00 -4.46 -6.24
C ASP A 401 -3.99 -5.38 -6.95
N LEU A 402 -4.60 -4.89 -8.02
CA LEU A 402 -5.48 -5.66 -8.89
C LEU A 402 -4.66 -6.30 -10.01
N SER A 403 -4.78 -7.60 -10.22
CA SER A 403 -4.12 -8.30 -11.33
C SER A 403 -5.11 -9.14 -12.12
N ILE A 404 -5.32 -8.76 -13.38
CA ILE A 404 -6.21 -9.43 -14.33
C ILE A 404 -5.37 -10.34 -15.23
N ILE A 405 -5.85 -11.54 -15.49
CA ILE A 405 -5.27 -12.52 -16.42
C ILE A 405 -6.29 -12.78 -17.53
N THR A 406 -5.88 -12.59 -18.78
CA THR A 406 -6.76 -12.74 -19.95
C THR A 406 -6.01 -13.22 -21.19
N ASN A 407 -6.76 -13.71 -22.18
CA ASN A 407 -6.23 -14.15 -23.46
C ASN A 407 -7.12 -13.68 -24.62
N ASP A 408 -8.13 -14.46 -24.98
CA ASP A 408 -8.91 -14.32 -26.22
C ASP A 408 -10.43 -14.35 -25.96
N ARG A 409 -10.86 -13.73 -24.85
CA ARG A 409 -12.27 -13.68 -24.41
C ARG A 409 -12.74 -12.24 -24.20
N PRO A 410 -12.82 -11.41 -25.26
CA PRO A 410 -13.07 -9.97 -25.12
C PRO A 410 -14.42 -9.66 -24.44
N GLY A 411 -15.48 -10.40 -24.75
CA GLY A 411 -16.79 -10.20 -24.10
C GLY A 411 -16.78 -10.50 -22.61
N SER A 412 -15.98 -11.48 -22.18
CA SER A 412 -15.81 -11.83 -20.78
C SER A 412 -14.97 -10.77 -20.04
N LEU A 413 -13.84 -10.40 -20.64
CA LEU A 413 -12.98 -9.34 -20.13
C LEU A 413 -13.75 -8.01 -19.99
N ALA A 414 -14.58 -7.66 -20.98
CA ALA A 414 -15.39 -6.44 -20.94
C ALA A 414 -16.34 -6.43 -19.73
N ARG A 415 -16.92 -7.58 -19.38
CA ARG A 415 -17.77 -7.72 -18.19
C ARG A 415 -16.98 -7.53 -16.90
N LEU A 416 -15.80 -8.15 -16.78
CA LEU A 416 -14.93 -7.95 -15.62
C LEU A 416 -14.53 -6.48 -15.47
N LEU A 417 -14.03 -5.86 -16.55
CA LEU A 417 -13.63 -4.45 -16.59
C LEU A 417 -14.80 -3.51 -16.25
N SER A 418 -16.01 -3.82 -16.71
CA SER A 418 -17.22 -3.09 -16.34
C SER A 418 -17.53 -3.20 -14.85
N SER A 419 -17.41 -4.40 -14.26
CA SER A 419 -17.64 -4.60 -12.83
C SER A 419 -16.62 -3.85 -11.96
N LEU A 420 -15.35 -3.81 -12.39
CA LEU A 420 -14.30 -3.03 -11.72
C LEU A 420 -14.58 -1.52 -11.76
N LYS A 421 -15.09 -1.00 -12.87
CA LYS A 421 -15.51 0.41 -12.99
C LYS A 421 -16.71 0.76 -12.11
N ALA A 422 -17.63 -0.19 -11.91
CA ALA A 422 -18.83 0.01 -11.10
C ALA A 422 -18.58 -0.09 -9.58
N ALA A 423 -17.44 -0.66 -9.18
CA ALA A 423 -17.11 -0.89 -7.78
C ALA A 423 -16.73 0.38 -7.00
N ARG A 424 -16.84 0.28 -5.67
CA ARG A 424 -16.52 1.37 -4.73
C ARG A 424 -15.22 1.05 -4.01
N TYR A 425 -14.28 2.01 -4.06
CA TYR A 425 -12.93 1.88 -3.50
C TYR A 425 -12.70 2.78 -2.27
N PHE A 426 -13.72 3.56 -1.86
CA PHE A 426 -13.71 4.35 -0.62
C PHE A 426 -12.49 5.28 -0.50
N GLY A 427 -12.08 5.85 -1.64
CA GLY A 427 -10.97 6.81 -1.72
C GLY A 427 -9.58 6.20 -1.87
N ASP A 428 -9.44 4.89 -1.74
CA ASP A 428 -8.15 4.23 -1.94
C ASP A 428 -7.75 4.25 -3.43
N ASN A 429 -6.44 4.38 -3.67
CA ASN A 429 -5.83 4.29 -4.99
C ASN A 429 -5.25 2.88 -5.19
N LEU A 430 -5.69 2.18 -6.23
CA LEU A 430 -5.35 0.80 -6.54
C LEU A 430 -4.60 0.73 -7.87
N GLN A 431 -3.44 0.06 -7.84
CA GLN A 431 -2.70 -0.28 -9.03
C GLN A 431 -3.41 -1.40 -9.78
N LEU A 432 -3.62 -1.22 -11.09
CA LEU A 432 -4.26 -2.22 -11.95
C LEU A 432 -3.25 -2.80 -12.93
N ARG A 433 -3.09 -4.12 -12.90
CA ARG A 433 -2.28 -4.89 -13.84
C ARG A 433 -3.17 -5.72 -14.75
N ILE A 434 -2.95 -5.62 -16.06
CA ILE A 434 -3.63 -6.47 -17.05
C ILE A 434 -2.58 -7.32 -17.76
N ASN A 435 -2.60 -8.62 -17.51
CA ASN A 435 -1.69 -9.61 -18.08
C ASN A 435 -2.40 -10.35 -19.23
N MET A 436 -2.01 -10.03 -20.46
CA MET A 436 -2.43 -10.71 -21.67
C MET A 436 -1.41 -11.80 -22.04
N ASP A 437 -1.88 -13.02 -22.30
CA ASP A 437 -1.02 -14.07 -22.88
C ASP A 437 -0.69 -13.75 -24.36
N GLN A 438 0.31 -14.45 -24.91
CA GLN A 438 0.83 -14.21 -26.26
C GLN A 438 -0.24 -14.35 -27.35
N SER A 439 -1.22 -15.24 -27.11
CA SER A 439 -2.29 -15.56 -28.04
C SER A 439 -3.49 -14.60 -27.98
N ALA A 440 -3.39 -13.47 -27.27
CA ALA A 440 -4.49 -12.54 -27.15
C ALA A 440 -4.94 -11.98 -28.51
N ASP A 441 -6.26 -11.97 -28.75
CA ASP A 441 -6.84 -11.52 -30.01
C ASP A 441 -6.87 -9.98 -30.13
N ASP A 442 -7.10 -9.49 -31.35
CA ASP A 442 -7.08 -8.04 -31.63
C ASP A 442 -8.23 -7.28 -30.95
N GLU A 443 -9.34 -7.96 -30.65
CA GLU A 443 -10.45 -7.36 -29.91
C GLU A 443 -10.10 -7.18 -28.43
N THR A 444 -9.48 -8.18 -27.80
CA THR A 444 -8.98 -8.11 -26.43
C THR A 444 -7.91 -7.04 -26.28
N LYS A 445 -6.94 -6.98 -27.22
CA LYS A 445 -5.90 -5.94 -27.23
C LYS A 445 -6.48 -4.53 -27.34
N ARG A 446 -7.47 -4.33 -28.22
CA ARG A 446 -8.16 -3.04 -28.34
C ARG A 446 -8.90 -2.67 -27.06
N LEU A 447 -9.66 -3.60 -26.49
CA LEU A 447 -10.39 -3.39 -25.24
C LEU A 447 -9.46 -2.97 -24.10
N VAL A 448 -8.29 -3.61 -23.97
CA VAL A 448 -7.28 -3.25 -22.97
C VAL A 448 -6.69 -1.88 -23.23
N SER A 449 -6.36 -1.55 -24.49
CA SER A 449 -5.78 -0.24 -24.84
C SER A 449 -6.72 0.95 -24.63
N GLU A 450 -8.03 0.72 -24.75
CA GLU A 450 -9.06 1.76 -24.60
C GLU A 450 -9.60 1.84 -23.16
N PHE A 451 -9.16 0.95 -22.27
CA PHE A 451 -9.68 0.90 -20.91
C PHE A 451 -9.13 2.04 -20.05
N SER A 452 -10.00 2.99 -19.71
CA SER A 452 -9.71 4.05 -18.73
C SER A 452 -9.91 3.56 -17.29
N TRP A 453 -8.85 3.62 -16.49
CA TRP A 453 -8.85 3.37 -15.04
C TRP A 453 -8.78 4.68 -14.27
N THR A 454 -9.74 4.94 -13.39
CA THR A 454 -9.86 6.22 -12.65
C THR A 454 -9.47 6.11 -11.17
N HIS A 455 -8.93 4.96 -10.76
CA HIS A 455 -8.67 4.63 -9.37
C HIS A 455 -7.19 4.35 -9.10
N GLY A 456 -6.30 4.65 -10.04
CA GLY A 456 -4.85 4.47 -9.91
C GLY A 456 -4.14 4.35 -11.24
N ASN A 457 -2.91 3.85 -11.25
CA ASN A 457 -2.20 3.61 -12.50
C ASN A 457 -2.54 2.24 -13.08
N ILE A 458 -2.36 2.12 -14.39
CA ILE A 458 -2.52 0.87 -15.12
C ILE A 458 -1.16 0.40 -15.65
N PHE A 459 -0.85 -0.88 -15.45
CA PHE A 459 0.29 -1.56 -16.04
C PHE A 459 -0.19 -2.67 -16.98
N ILE A 460 0.18 -2.59 -18.24
CA ILE A 460 -0.22 -3.56 -19.27
C ILE A 460 0.99 -4.47 -19.55
N HIS A 461 0.79 -5.77 -19.41
CA HIS A 461 1.78 -6.79 -19.71
C HIS A 461 1.24 -7.73 -20.79
N HIS A 462 1.91 -7.80 -21.94
CA HIS A 462 1.59 -8.73 -23.01
C HIS A 462 2.77 -9.68 -23.23
N ARG A 463 2.54 -10.99 -23.07
CA ARG A 463 3.60 -11.98 -23.22
C ARG A 463 4.07 -12.06 -24.67
N VAL A 464 5.38 -12.22 -24.84
CA VAL A 464 6.00 -12.48 -26.15
C VAL A 464 5.95 -13.96 -26.51
N ILE A 465 6.03 -14.84 -25.50
CA ILE A 465 5.98 -16.31 -25.64
C ILE A 465 4.77 -16.81 -24.87
N HIS A 466 4.04 -17.77 -25.47
CA HIS A 466 2.89 -18.41 -24.84
C HIS A 466 3.30 -19.03 -23.49
N GLY A 467 2.70 -18.52 -22.40
CA GLY A 467 3.03 -18.97 -21.05
C GLY A 467 2.18 -20.15 -20.59
N GLY A 468 0.93 -20.25 -21.04
CA GLY A 468 -0.04 -21.19 -20.49
C GLY A 468 -0.50 -20.82 -19.07
N LEU A 469 -1.44 -21.59 -18.51
CA LEU A 469 -2.16 -21.21 -17.29
C LEU A 469 -1.28 -21.06 -16.05
N LEU A 470 -0.29 -21.93 -15.86
CA LEU A 470 0.53 -21.93 -14.65
C LEU A 470 1.40 -20.66 -14.56
N PRO A 471 2.24 -20.33 -15.57
CA PRO A 471 2.96 -19.06 -15.58
C PRO A 471 2.03 -17.85 -15.62
N ALA A 472 0.92 -17.91 -16.36
CA ALA A 472 -0.04 -16.82 -16.44
C ALA A 472 -0.54 -16.38 -15.06
N VAL A 473 -0.81 -17.32 -14.15
CA VAL A 473 -1.23 -17.01 -12.77
C VAL A 473 -0.06 -16.72 -11.86
N ALA A 474 0.96 -17.60 -11.82
CA ALA A 474 2.08 -17.47 -10.89
C ALA A 474 2.83 -16.14 -11.09
N GLU A 475 3.02 -15.70 -12.33
CA GLU A 475 3.76 -14.48 -12.67
C GLU A 475 2.85 -13.25 -12.89
N SER A 476 1.54 -13.37 -12.63
CA SER A 476 0.59 -12.26 -12.81
C SER A 476 0.85 -11.10 -11.84
N TRP A 477 1.44 -11.38 -10.68
CA TRP A 477 1.73 -10.41 -9.63
C TRP A 477 2.81 -10.95 -8.68
N TYR A 478 3.62 -10.03 -8.13
CA TYR A 478 4.59 -10.32 -7.09
C TYR A 478 4.62 -9.15 -6.09
N PRO A 479 4.58 -9.42 -4.78
CA PRO A 479 4.47 -8.37 -3.77
C PRO A 479 5.76 -7.57 -3.59
N HIS A 480 5.63 -6.24 -3.45
CA HIS A 480 6.74 -5.36 -3.13
C HIS A 480 7.10 -5.39 -1.63
N THR A 481 6.10 -5.38 -0.75
CA THR A 481 6.27 -5.40 0.72
C THR A 481 5.33 -6.42 1.39
N ASN A 482 5.38 -6.52 2.72
CA ASN A 482 4.39 -7.31 3.50
C ASN A 482 3.02 -6.62 3.62
N ASP A 483 2.91 -5.38 3.18
CA ASP A 483 1.66 -4.62 3.12
C ASP A 483 1.09 -4.54 1.70
N SER A 484 1.70 -5.26 0.74
CA SER A 484 1.27 -5.33 -0.66
C SER A 484 0.48 -6.63 -0.90
N TYR A 485 -0.83 -6.53 -1.04
CA TYR A 485 -1.73 -7.67 -1.23
C TYR A 485 -2.19 -7.76 -2.69
N GLY A 486 -2.24 -8.98 -3.25
CA GLY A 486 -2.57 -9.19 -4.65
C GLY A 486 -3.97 -9.75 -4.83
N LEU A 487 -4.89 -8.98 -5.40
CA LEU A 487 -6.20 -9.46 -5.85
C LEU A 487 -6.07 -10.04 -7.26
N LEU A 488 -6.07 -11.38 -7.36
CA LEU A 488 -5.94 -12.09 -8.63
C LEU A 488 -7.31 -12.40 -9.23
N LEU A 489 -7.49 -12.02 -10.50
CA LEU A 489 -8.73 -12.10 -11.25
C LEU A 489 -8.47 -12.71 -12.63
N GLU A 490 -9.31 -13.68 -13.02
CA GLU A 490 -9.38 -14.18 -14.40
C GLU A 490 -10.51 -13.48 -15.15
N ASP A 491 -10.40 -13.39 -16.47
CA ASP A 491 -11.37 -12.67 -17.32
C ASP A 491 -12.81 -13.22 -17.26
N ASP A 492 -13.04 -14.41 -16.71
CA ASP A 492 -14.36 -15.05 -16.55
C ASP A 492 -15.06 -14.75 -15.21
N VAL A 493 -14.44 -13.90 -14.38
CA VAL A 493 -14.99 -13.42 -13.12
C VAL A 493 -15.79 -12.13 -13.32
N GLU A 494 -16.84 -11.94 -12.53
CA GLU A 494 -17.55 -10.67 -12.37
C GLU A 494 -17.62 -10.32 -10.88
N LEU A 495 -17.41 -9.06 -10.52
CA LEU A 495 -17.29 -8.61 -9.14
C LEU A 495 -18.54 -7.86 -8.65
N SER A 496 -18.86 -8.05 -7.37
CA SER A 496 -19.80 -7.19 -6.65
C SER A 496 -19.25 -5.76 -6.57
N PRO A 497 -20.06 -4.71 -6.69
CA PRO A 497 -19.58 -3.34 -6.46
C PRO A 497 -19.00 -3.09 -5.05
N LEU A 498 -19.28 -3.97 -4.10
CA LEU A 498 -18.84 -3.91 -2.70
C LEU A 498 -17.69 -4.88 -2.37
N PHE A 499 -17.09 -5.54 -3.38
CA PHE A 499 -16.02 -6.52 -3.15
C PHE A 499 -14.86 -5.92 -2.35
N TYR A 500 -14.49 -4.66 -2.64
CA TYR A 500 -13.34 -4.02 -2.03
C TYR A 500 -13.56 -3.74 -0.54
N ALA A 501 -14.77 -3.34 -0.14
CA ALA A 501 -15.10 -3.12 1.27
C ALA A 501 -14.85 -4.39 2.11
N TRP A 502 -15.29 -5.55 1.61
CA TRP A 502 -15.02 -6.83 2.25
C TRP A 502 -13.53 -7.14 2.37
N VAL A 503 -12.78 -6.95 1.28
CA VAL A 503 -11.34 -7.17 1.27
C VAL A 503 -10.66 -6.27 2.29
N LYS A 504 -10.91 -4.95 2.24
CA LYS A 504 -10.31 -3.97 3.13
C LYS A 504 -10.65 -4.27 4.58
N MET A 505 -11.92 -4.55 4.87
CA MET A 505 -12.40 -4.92 6.21
C MET A 505 -11.69 -6.19 6.72
N ALA A 506 -11.56 -7.23 5.89
CA ALA A 506 -10.91 -8.48 6.28
C ALA A 506 -9.40 -8.34 6.49
N VAL A 507 -8.71 -7.63 5.59
CA VAL A 507 -7.27 -7.38 5.72
C VAL A 507 -6.98 -6.56 6.98
N LEU A 508 -7.70 -5.47 7.21
CA LEU A 508 -7.55 -4.67 8.43
C LEU A 508 -7.78 -5.51 9.69
N ARG A 509 -8.86 -6.29 9.73
CA ARG A 509 -9.23 -7.13 10.88
C ARG A 509 -8.21 -8.24 11.17
N TYR A 510 -7.68 -8.92 10.17
CA TYR A 510 -6.84 -10.12 10.39
C TYR A 510 -5.34 -9.88 10.19
N ARG A 511 -4.91 -8.68 9.80
CA ARG A 511 -3.47 -8.33 9.68
C ARG A 511 -3.06 -7.07 10.44
N TYR A 512 -3.99 -6.16 10.71
CA TYR A 512 -3.69 -4.85 11.33
C TYR A 512 -4.40 -4.62 12.67
N SER A 513 -4.92 -5.70 13.25
CA SER A 513 -5.55 -5.76 14.56
C SER A 513 -4.77 -6.76 15.41
N SER A 514 -4.20 -6.29 16.53
CA SER A 514 -3.23 -7.06 17.32
C SER A 514 -3.81 -8.35 17.93
N GLN A 515 -5.14 -8.46 18.01
CA GLN A 515 -5.84 -9.59 18.64
C GLN A 515 -6.21 -10.71 17.66
N ASN A 516 -6.20 -10.43 16.36
CA ASN A 516 -6.75 -11.33 15.33
C ASN A 516 -5.72 -11.72 14.27
N GLU A 517 -4.48 -11.26 14.41
CA GLU A 517 -3.40 -11.59 13.49
C GLU A 517 -3.07 -13.09 13.54
N SER A 518 -3.05 -13.72 12.37
CA SER A 518 -2.67 -15.12 12.23
C SER A 518 -1.77 -15.32 11.02
N PRO A 519 -0.55 -15.90 11.18
CA PRO A 519 0.33 -16.21 10.06
C PRO A 519 -0.20 -17.36 9.20
N GLN A 520 -1.26 -18.06 9.63
CA GLN A 520 -1.89 -19.12 8.85
C GLN A 520 -2.84 -18.61 7.77
N LEU A 521 -3.26 -17.33 7.83
CA LEU A 521 -4.16 -16.76 6.85
C LEU A 521 -3.39 -16.43 5.56
N PHE A 522 -3.62 -17.18 4.49
CA PHE A 522 -2.92 -16.95 3.20
C PHE A 522 -3.69 -16.06 2.22
N GLY A 523 -4.95 -15.74 2.53
CA GLY A 523 -5.77 -14.95 1.63
C GLY A 523 -7.23 -14.80 2.05
N VAL A 524 -7.96 -14.00 1.24
CA VAL A 524 -9.38 -13.71 1.40
C VAL A 524 -10.10 -14.01 0.09
N SER A 525 -11.07 -14.92 0.11
CA SER A 525 -11.90 -15.23 -1.04
C SER A 525 -12.99 -14.16 -1.23
N LEU A 526 -13.30 -13.85 -2.49
CA LEU A 526 -14.50 -13.11 -2.87
C LEU A 526 -15.68 -14.05 -3.19
N TYR A 527 -15.37 -15.27 -3.60
CA TYR A 527 -16.34 -16.29 -3.99
C TYR A 527 -16.82 -17.11 -2.78
N GLN A 528 -18.11 -17.45 -2.73
CA GLN A 528 -18.62 -18.41 -1.75
C GLN A 528 -18.55 -19.84 -2.28
N GLN A 529 -17.82 -20.72 -1.60
CA GLN A 529 -17.66 -22.10 -2.03
C GLN A 529 -19.02 -22.82 -2.18
N LYS A 530 -19.38 -23.19 -3.42
CA LYS A 530 -20.61 -23.93 -3.76
C LYS A 530 -20.38 -25.42 -4.01
N THR A 531 -19.12 -25.82 -4.18
CA THR A 531 -18.74 -27.23 -4.37
C THR A 531 -17.42 -27.52 -3.67
N ILE A 532 -17.24 -28.72 -3.11
CA ILE A 532 -15.90 -29.22 -2.75
C ILE A 532 -15.34 -29.93 -3.97
N GLU A 533 -14.19 -29.48 -4.46
CA GLU A 533 -13.61 -29.98 -5.71
C GLU A 533 -12.44 -30.95 -5.56
N LEU A 534 -11.92 -31.12 -4.34
CA LEU A 534 -10.69 -31.86 -4.08
C LEU A 534 -10.92 -33.31 -3.64
N ARG A 535 -12.17 -33.73 -3.42
CA ARG A 535 -12.49 -35.11 -3.04
C ARG A 535 -12.18 -36.09 -4.19
N PRO A 536 -11.67 -37.30 -3.90
CA PRO A 536 -11.35 -38.31 -4.92
C PRO A 536 -12.51 -38.65 -5.86
N GLU A 537 -13.74 -38.65 -5.33
CA GLU A 537 -14.96 -39.01 -6.07
C GLU A 537 -15.37 -37.91 -7.08
N GLY A 538 -14.78 -36.72 -6.99
CA GLY A 538 -15.06 -35.59 -7.87
C GLY A 538 -15.64 -34.38 -7.14
N ARG A 539 -16.22 -33.46 -7.91
CA ARG A 539 -16.89 -32.27 -7.37
C ARG A 539 -18.19 -32.68 -6.70
N VAL A 540 -18.35 -32.32 -5.44
CA VAL A 540 -19.60 -32.52 -4.69
C VAL A 540 -20.21 -31.17 -4.31
N PRO A 541 -21.56 -31.01 -4.38
CA PRO A 541 -22.22 -29.81 -3.89
C PRO A 541 -21.87 -29.53 -2.43
N PHE A 542 -21.70 -28.25 -2.10
CA PHE A 542 -21.30 -27.80 -0.78
C PHE A 542 -22.06 -26.55 -0.36
N ASN A 543 -22.45 -26.51 0.91
CA ASN A 543 -23.07 -25.34 1.53
C ASN A 543 -22.59 -25.26 2.98
N ALA A 544 -21.71 -24.30 3.27
CA ALA A 544 -21.15 -24.09 4.61
C ALA A 544 -22.25 -23.85 5.65
N ARG A 545 -23.29 -23.06 5.33
CA ARG A 545 -24.43 -22.85 6.23
C ARG A 545 -25.15 -24.14 6.58
N THR A 546 -25.40 -25.02 5.61
CA THR A 546 -26.01 -26.32 5.88
C THR A 546 -25.11 -27.18 6.77
N LEU A 547 -23.81 -27.19 6.51
CA LEU A 547 -22.84 -27.89 7.36
C LEU A 547 -22.90 -27.34 8.79
N PHE A 548 -22.82 -26.02 8.96
CA PHE A 548 -22.80 -25.36 10.26
C PHE A 548 -24.11 -25.57 11.04
N SER A 549 -25.24 -25.57 10.33
CA SER A 549 -26.56 -25.85 10.92
C SER A 549 -26.73 -27.27 11.43
N ARG A 550 -26.03 -28.24 10.84
CA ARG A 550 -26.07 -29.64 11.29
C ARG A 550 -25.10 -29.90 12.44
N SER A 551 -24.23 -28.95 12.74
CA SER A 551 -23.19 -29.04 13.76
C SER A 551 -23.41 -28.07 14.91
N ASP A 552 -24.64 -27.54 15.05
CA ASP A 552 -25.10 -26.69 16.15
C ASP A 552 -24.22 -25.44 16.41
N LEU A 553 -23.60 -24.89 15.36
CA LEU A 553 -22.85 -23.64 15.46
C LEU A 553 -23.82 -22.46 15.70
N PRO A 554 -23.61 -21.56 16.67
CA PRO A 554 -24.57 -20.50 16.98
C PRO A 554 -24.95 -19.59 15.80
N HIS A 555 -24.01 -19.38 14.87
CA HIS A 555 -24.20 -18.49 13.72
C HIS A 555 -23.85 -19.17 12.39
N HIS A 556 -24.83 -19.79 11.75
CA HIS A 556 -24.61 -20.55 10.51
C HIS A 556 -24.21 -19.72 9.27
N HIS A 557 -24.34 -18.39 9.34
CA HIS A 557 -23.90 -17.45 8.29
C HIS A 557 -22.54 -16.81 8.60
N THR A 558 -21.86 -17.28 9.66
CA THR A 558 -20.50 -16.81 9.97
C THR A 558 -19.55 -17.10 8.80
N PRO A 559 -18.64 -16.18 8.45
CA PRO A 559 -17.51 -16.51 7.59
C PRO A 559 -16.67 -17.61 8.24
N TYR A 560 -15.88 -18.28 7.42
CA TYR A 560 -15.11 -19.45 7.84
C TYR A 560 -13.75 -19.51 7.15
N LEU A 561 -12.87 -20.34 7.69
CA LEU A 561 -11.54 -20.60 7.17
C LEU A 561 -11.55 -21.93 6.42
N SER A 562 -10.86 -22.00 5.29
CA SER A 562 -10.69 -23.25 4.54
C SER A 562 -9.30 -23.37 3.96
N GLN A 563 -8.74 -24.58 3.96
CA GLN A 563 -7.48 -24.87 3.25
C GLN A 563 -7.63 -24.81 1.72
N ILE A 564 -8.85 -24.78 1.16
CA ILE A 564 -9.05 -24.77 -0.29
C ILE A 564 -8.78 -23.35 -0.83
N PRO A 565 -7.79 -23.14 -1.72
CA PRO A 565 -7.57 -21.84 -2.35
C PRO A 565 -8.72 -21.49 -3.32
N CYS A 566 -9.12 -20.22 -3.37
CA CYS A 566 -10.14 -19.75 -4.31
C CYS A 566 -9.52 -19.33 -5.65
N SER A 567 -10.12 -19.76 -6.76
CA SER A 567 -9.66 -19.40 -8.13
C SER A 567 -10.61 -18.47 -8.87
N TRP A 568 -11.68 -17.99 -8.22
CA TRP A 568 -12.72 -17.17 -8.86
C TRP A 568 -12.78 -15.77 -8.25
N GLY A 569 -11.61 -15.19 -8.00
CA GLY A 569 -11.44 -13.90 -7.34
C GLY A 569 -11.05 -14.06 -5.87
N ALA A 570 -9.78 -13.80 -5.57
CA ALA A 570 -9.25 -13.86 -4.23
C ALA A 570 -8.04 -12.95 -4.05
N VAL A 571 -7.88 -12.45 -2.83
CA VAL A 571 -6.67 -11.75 -2.40
C VAL A 571 -5.70 -12.76 -1.82
N TYR A 572 -4.47 -12.74 -2.32
CA TYR A 572 -3.35 -13.54 -1.83
C TYR A 572 -2.39 -12.68 -1.02
N PHE A 573 -1.92 -13.22 0.10
CA PHE A 573 -1.07 -12.49 1.03
C PHE A 573 0.40 -12.54 0.61
N PRO A 574 1.16 -11.45 0.81
CA PRO A 574 2.47 -11.27 0.20
C PRO A 574 3.48 -12.35 0.59
N GLU A 575 3.57 -12.66 1.87
CA GLU A 575 4.50 -13.64 2.41
C GLU A 575 4.22 -15.06 1.90
N HIS A 576 2.93 -15.45 1.84
CA HIS A 576 2.51 -16.75 1.32
C HIS A 576 2.71 -16.86 -0.19
N TRP A 577 2.51 -15.77 -0.93
CA TRP A 577 2.74 -15.76 -2.38
C TRP A 577 4.23 -15.86 -2.72
N ARG A 578 5.12 -15.16 -1.99
CA ARG A 578 6.56 -15.32 -2.16
C ARG A 578 7.04 -16.72 -1.81
N GLU A 579 6.51 -17.30 -0.73
CA GLU A 579 6.81 -18.69 -0.39
C GLU A 579 6.31 -19.66 -1.47
N PHE A 580 5.14 -19.41 -2.05
CA PHE A 580 4.64 -20.20 -3.19
C PHE A 580 5.59 -20.15 -4.38
N HIS A 581 6.15 -18.98 -4.72
CA HIS A 581 7.13 -18.89 -5.80
C HIS A 581 8.38 -19.74 -5.53
N ALA A 582 8.90 -19.70 -4.29
CA ALA A 582 10.03 -20.53 -3.88
C ALA A 582 9.68 -22.03 -3.94
N TYR A 583 8.51 -22.41 -3.41
CA TYR A 583 8.01 -23.78 -3.44
C TYR A 583 7.82 -24.29 -4.88
N LEU A 584 7.17 -23.50 -5.73
CA LEU A 584 6.88 -23.85 -7.11
C LEU A 584 8.17 -24.07 -7.91
N SER A 585 9.16 -23.17 -7.77
CA SER A 585 10.47 -23.30 -8.40
C SER A 585 11.17 -24.60 -7.98
N ALA A 586 11.24 -24.87 -6.67
CA ALA A 586 11.84 -26.10 -6.15
C ALA A 586 11.09 -27.35 -6.62
N ARG A 587 9.76 -27.33 -6.58
CA ARG A 587 8.90 -28.46 -6.96
C ARG A 587 9.00 -28.81 -8.45
N LEU A 588 9.05 -27.80 -9.33
CA LEU A 588 9.18 -27.98 -10.78
C LEU A 588 10.60 -28.35 -11.21
N SER A 589 11.63 -27.98 -10.44
CA SER A 589 13.02 -28.40 -10.70
C SER A 589 13.27 -29.89 -10.44
N GLU A 590 12.31 -30.59 -9.80
CA GLU A 590 12.44 -31.97 -9.30
C GLU A 590 13.62 -32.19 -8.34
N ALA A 591 14.23 -31.12 -7.82
CA ALA A 591 15.45 -31.24 -7.02
C ALA A 591 15.25 -31.97 -5.69
N LEU A 592 14.03 -31.95 -5.14
CA LEU A 592 13.68 -32.68 -3.92
C LEU A 592 13.18 -34.08 -4.22
N PHE A 593 12.16 -34.17 -5.09
CA PHE A 593 11.52 -35.40 -5.52
C PHE A 593 10.72 -35.14 -6.80
N SER A 594 10.42 -36.22 -7.54
CA SER A 594 9.70 -36.16 -8.81
C SER A 594 8.33 -35.48 -8.69
N VAL A 595 7.89 -34.76 -9.75
CA VAL A 595 6.54 -34.16 -9.84
C VAL A 595 5.40 -35.18 -9.69
N ASP A 596 5.69 -36.46 -9.91
CA ASP A 596 4.73 -37.56 -9.80
C ASP A 596 4.49 -38.02 -8.35
N VAL A 597 5.31 -37.60 -7.38
CA VAL A 597 5.08 -37.90 -5.97
C VAL A 597 3.93 -37.06 -5.43
N ASP A 598 2.91 -37.73 -4.91
CA ASP A 598 1.77 -37.11 -4.26
C ASP A 598 2.18 -36.49 -2.92
N VAL A 599 2.19 -35.15 -2.84
CA VAL A 599 2.49 -34.44 -1.59
C VAL A 599 1.31 -34.55 -0.62
N VAL A 600 0.09 -34.36 -1.09
CA VAL A 600 -1.12 -34.55 -0.30
C VAL A 600 -1.70 -35.94 -0.58
N PRO A 601 -1.83 -36.83 0.41
CA PRO A 601 -2.43 -38.15 0.21
C PRO A 601 -3.89 -38.06 -0.26
N ASP A 602 -4.27 -38.96 -1.19
CA ASP A 602 -5.65 -39.20 -1.61
C ASP A 602 -6.43 -37.93 -2.01
N LEU A 603 -5.77 -36.98 -2.69
CA LEU A 603 -6.39 -35.73 -3.12
C LEU A 603 -6.54 -35.65 -4.64
N ARG A 604 -7.70 -35.20 -5.11
CA ARG A 604 -8.00 -35.12 -6.55
C ARG A 604 -7.06 -34.18 -7.31
N SER A 605 -6.52 -33.14 -6.65
CA SER A 605 -5.60 -32.18 -7.28
C SER A 605 -4.27 -32.80 -7.71
N ASN A 606 -3.89 -33.97 -7.20
CA ASN A 606 -2.67 -34.66 -7.62
C ASN A 606 -2.65 -34.92 -9.14
N ARG A 607 -3.83 -35.05 -9.75
CA ARG A 607 -4.04 -35.25 -11.20
C ARG A 607 -4.04 -33.95 -12.03
N TRP A 608 -3.82 -32.78 -11.43
CA TRP A 608 -3.87 -31.47 -12.11
C TRP A 608 -2.47 -30.97 -12.47
N SER A 609 -1.72 -31.74 -13.26
CA SER A 609 -0.30 -31.48 -13.57
C SER A 609 0.00 -30.08 -14.13
N ASN A 610 -0.94 -29.47 -14.86
CA ASN A 610 -0.76 -28.14 -15.49
C ASN A 610 -1.38 -26.99 -14.68
N SER A 611 -1.87 -27.24 -13.47
CA SER A 611 -2.56 -26.24 -12.65
C SER A 611 -1.63 -25.70 -11.57
N TRP A 612 -1.43 -24.38 -11.56
CA TRP A 612 -0.74 -23.69 -10.45
C TRP A 612 -1.38 -24.04 -9.08
N LYS A 613 -2.71 -24.25 -9.08
CA LYS A 613 -3.48 -24.55 -7.88
C LYS A 613 -3.09 -25.87 -7.24
N LYS A 614 -2.65 -26.88 -8.02
CA LYS A 614 -2.11 -28.14 -7.48
C LYS A 614 -0.97 -27.80 -6.50
N TYR A 615 0.03 -27.11 -7.00
CA TYR A 615 1.24 -26.78 -6.24
C TYR A 615 0.95 -25.87 -5.04
N PHE A 616 0.03 -24.92 -5.19
CA PHE A 616 -0.37 -24.08 -4.07
C PHE A 616 -1.13 -24.87 -2.99
N ILE A 617 -1.98 -25.83 -3.36
CA ILE A 617 -2.63 -26.76 -2.41
C ILE A 617 -1.61 -27.58 -1.64
N GLU A 618 -0.55 -28.07 -2.30
CA GLU A 618 0.54 -28.80 -1.65
C GLU A 618 1.19 -27.95 -0.55
N LEU A 619 1.56 -26.70 -0.87
CA LEU A 619 2.12 -25.75 0.11
C LEU A 619 1.14 -25.50 1.26
N VAL A 620 -0.13 -25.24 0.95
CA VAL A 620 -1.17 -24.97 1.94
C VAL A 620 -1.35 -26.16 2.89
N TYR A 621 -1.31 -27.39 2.38
CA TYR A 621 -1.37 -28.60 3.18
C TYR A 621 -0.16 -28.71 4.12
N LEU A 622 1.05 -28.58 3.57
CA LEU A 622 2.30 -28.73 4.33
C LEU A 622 2.43 -27.68 5.45
N ARG A 623 1.86 -26.49 5.27
CA ARG A 623 1.93 -25.40 6.23
C ARG A 623 0.72 -25.28 7.16
N GLY A 624 -0.36 -26.00 6.88
CA GLY A 624 -1.62 -25.81 7.58
C GLY A 624 -2.24 -24.42 7.34
N TYR A 625 -2.01 -23.85 6.16
CA TYR A 625 -2.55 -22.53 5.81
C TYR A 625 -4.05 -22.59 5.51
N VAL A 626 -4.75 -21.47 5.74
CA VAL A 626 -6.19 -21.34 5.51
C VAL A 626 -6.52 -19.98 4.88
N MET A 627 -7.61 -19.93 4.12
CA MET A 627 -8.16 -18.73 3.48
C MET A 627 -9.53 -18.41 4.07
N LEU A 628 -9.82 -17.13 4.24
CA LEU A 628 -11.12 -16.65 4.69
C LEU A 628 -12.14 -16.71 3.55
N TYR A 629 -13.31 -17.28 3.83
CA TYR A 629 -14.44 -17.34 2.91
C TYR A 629 -15.67 -16.61 3.45
N PRO A 630 -16.38 -15.82 2.60
CA PRO A 630 -17.69 -15.28 2.95
C PRO A 630 -18.74 -16.39 3.03
N ASN A 631 -19.82 -16.14 3.77
CA ASN A 631 -20.92 -17.12 3.98
C ASN A 631 -22.30 -16.43 4.07
N PHE A 632 -22.53 -15.42 3.22
CA PHE A 632 -23.77 -14.64 3.20
C PHE A 632 -24.98 -15.47 2.77
N PRO A 633 -26.21 -15.11 3.22
CA PRO A 633 -27.48 -15.72 2.82
C PRO A 633 -27.57 -16.04 1.32
N ASP A 634 -28.20 -17.17 1.00
CA ASP A 634 -28.52 -17.56 -0.39
C ASP A 634 -27.35 -17.54 -1.40
N PHE A 635 -26.13 -17.80 -0.90
CA PHE A 635 -24.88 -17.73 -1.67
C PHE A 635 -24.59 -16.36 -2.29
N VAL A 636 -25.16 -15.27 -1.77
CA VAL A 636 -24.82 -13.90 -2.20
C VAL A 636 -23.32 -13.65 -2.06
N SER A 637 -22.60 -13.44 -3.15
CA SER A 637 -21.14 -13.46 -3.17
C SER A 637 -20.56 -12.13 -3.64
N LEU A 638 -19.25 -11.98 -3.51
CA LEU A 638 -18.54 -10.76 -3.93
C LEU A 638 -17.83 -10.95 -5.27
N SER A 639 -17.85 -12.17 -5.78
CA SER A 639 -17.46 -12.52 -7.13
C SER A 639 -18.35 -13.67 -7.63
N THR A 640 -18.46 -13.79 -8.94
CA THR A 640 -19.08 -14.96 -9.57
C THR A 640 -18.30 -15.36 -10.81
N ASN A 641 -18.35 -16.65 -11.13
CA ASN A 641 -17.71 -17.20 -12.32
C ASN A 641 -18.79 -17.57 -13.35
N HIS A 642 -18.60 -17.12 -14.59
CA HIS A 642 -19.56 -17.34 -15.68
C HIS A 642 -19.35 -18.66 -16.42
N LEU A 643 -18.32 -19.43 -16.04
CA LEU A 643 -17.90 -20.70 -16.64
C LEU A 643 -17.67 -20.58 -18.16
N GLU A 644 -16.96 -19.55 -18.58
CA GLU A 644 -16.73 -19.26 -19.99
C GLU A 644 -15.93 -20.40 -20.65
N VAL A 645 -16.22 -20.67 -21.92
CA VAL A 645 -15.48 -21.66 -22.72
C VAL A 645 -14.01 -21.28 -22.74
N GLY A 646 -13.11 -22.25 -22.56
CA GLY A 646 -11.67 -22.03 -22.45
C GLY A 646 -10.93 -23.30 -22.01
N SER A 647 -9.71 -23.15 -21.50
CA SER A 647 -8.83 -24.27 -21.11
C SER A 647 -9.47 -25.29 -20.15
N HIS A 648 -10.42 -24.86 -19.31
CA HIS A 648 -11.12 -25.71 -18.34
C HIS A 648 -12.56 -26.09 -18.73
N VAL A 649 -13.13 -25.45 -19.75
CA VAL A 649 -14.54 -25.62 -20.14
C VAL A 649 -14.62 -25.82 -21.65
N LYS A 650 -14.98 -27.03 -22.08
CA LYS A 650 -15.20 -27.34 -23.51
C LYS A 650 -16.53 -26.80 -23.99
N ASP A 651 -16.61 -26.43 -25.26
CA ASP A 651 -17.86 -26.07 -25.91
C ASP A 651 -18.86 -27.22 -25.84
N THR A 652 -20.09 -26.91 -25.42
CA THR A 652 -21.17 -27.88 -25.18
C THR A 652 -22.53 -27.30 -25.58
N PRO A 653 -23.54 -28.13 -25.86
CA PRO A 653 -24.88 -27.64 -26.17
C PRO A 653 -25.41 -26.65 -25.12
N LYS A 654 -26.12 -25.61 -25.57
CA LYS A 654 -26.52 -24.45 -24.72
C LYS A 654 -27.26 -24.83 -23.44
N ASP A 655 -28.05 -25.89 -23.46
CA ASP A 655 -28.79 -26.40 -22.30
C ASP A 655 -27.86 -27.08 -21.28
N VAL A 656 -26.88 -27.86 -21.76
CA VAL A 656 -25.83 -28.48 -20.93
C VAL A 656 -24.92 -27.41 -20.34
N TYR A 657 -24.52 -26.41 -21.13
CA TYR A 657 -23.77 -25.25 -20.66
C TYR A 657 -24.49 -24.52 -19.53
N ARG A 658 -25.79 -24.24 -19.70
CA ARG A 658 -26.60 -23.53 -18.69
C ARG A 658 -26.63 -24.28 -17.35
N ARG A 659 -26.88 -25.60 -17.39
CA ARG A 659 -26.88 -26.45 -16.19
C ARG A 659 -25.52 -26.49 -15.51
N LYS A 660 -24.43 -26.53 -16.28
CA LYS A 660 -23.08 -26.47 -15.71
C LYS A 660 -22.80 -25.11 -15.08
N ARG A 661 -23.14 -24.02 -15.76
CA ARG A 661 -22.97 -22.65 -15.27
C ARG A 661 -23.69 -22.44 -13.94
N GLU A 662 -24.88 -23.00 -13.76
CA GLU A 662 -25.62 -22.94 -12.48
C GLU A 662 -24.85 -23.51 -11.29
N LEU A 663 -23.87 -24.39 -11.49
CA LEU A 663 -23.01 -24.92 -10.41
C LEU A 663 -21.97 -23.93 -9.90
N PHE A 664 -21.64 -22.90 -10.70
CA PHE A 664 -20.59 -21.89 -10.43
C PHE A 664 -21.16 -20.49 -10.26
N PHE A 665 -22.32 -20.22 -10.87
CA PHE A 665 -22.98 -18.94 -10.79
C PHE A 665 -23.51 -18.70 -9.36
N LEU A 666 -23.23 -17.50 -8.87
CA LEU A 666 -23.66 -16.98 -7.58
C LEU A 666 -24.25 -15.58 -7.78
N PRO A 667 -25.35 -15.25 -7.07
CA PRO A 667 -25.83 -13.87 -7.07
C PRO A 667 -24.77 -12.97 -6.44
N LEU A 668 -24.48 -11.82 -7.06
CA LEU A 668 -23.54 -10.84 -6.50
C LEU A 668 -24.25 -9.95 -5.48
N LEU A 669 -23.55 -9.57 -4.41
CA LEU A 669 -24.00 -8.52 -3.50
C LEU A 669 -24.06 -7.20 -4.28
N GLN A 670 -25.24 -6.59 -4.37
CA GLN A 670 -25.45 -5.38 -5.16
C GLN A 670 -25.47 -4.14 -4.27
N LEU A 671 -25.20 -2.97 -4.87
CA LEU A 671 -25.52 -1.70 -4.21
C LEU A 671 -27.04 -1.56 -4.14
N SER A 672 -27.53 -1.10 -3.00
CA SER A 672 -28.90 -0.66 -2.87
C SER A 672 -29.12 0.59 -3.76
N ASN A 673 -30.30 0.69 -4.39
CA ASN A 673 -30.64 1.71 -5.38
C ASN A 673 -30.66 3.12 -4.76
N GLU A 674 -29.88 4.06 -5.29
CA GLU A 674 -29.71 5.42 -4.72
C GLU A 674 -31.04 6.19 -4.50
N ASN A 675 -32.08 5.88 -5.28
CA ASN A 675 -33.40 6.52 -5.16
C ASN A 675 -34.32 5.88 -4.10
N GLU A 676 -33.98 4.67 -3.63
CA GLU A 676 -34.73 3.88 -2.63
C GLU A 676 -33.96 3.74 -1.31
N VAL A 677 -32.70 4.18 -1.28
CA VAL A 677 -31.79 4.10 -0.15
C VAL A 677 -31.87 5.37 0.69
N ASP A 678 -32.18 5.18 1.97
CA ASP A 678 -32.04 6.20 3.00
C ASP A 678 -30.83 5.89 3.91
N GLU A 679 -30.63 6.72 4.94
CA GLU A 679 -29.57 6.52 5.94
C GLU A 679 -29.71 5.22 6.76
N ASN A 680 -30.81 4.46 6.59
CA ASN A 680 -31.10 3.22 7.33
C ASN A 680 -30.86 1.95 6.52
N SER A 681 -30.54 2.07 5.23
CA SER A 681 -30.50 0.94 4.32
C SER A 681 -29.11 0.27 4.36
N PRO A 682 -28.95 -0.90 5.03
CA PRO A 682 -27.64 -1.53 5.15
C PRO A 682 -27.17 -2.05 3.79
N THR A 683 -25.85 -2.11 3.59
CA THR A 683 -25.26 -2.71 2.36
C THR A 683 -25.36 -4.23 2.37
N GLY A 684 -25.60 -4.82 3.54
CA GLY A 684 -25.60 -6.26 3.76
C GLY A 684 -24.21 -6.84 4.03
N LEU A 685 -23.12 -6.05 3.92
CA LEU A 685 -21.77 -6.49 4.28
C LEU A 685 -21.67 -6.86 5.77
N LEU A 686 -22.41 -6.17 6.63
CA LEU A 686 -22.47 -6.41 8.07
C LEU A 686 -23.59 -7.40 8.47
N ASN A 687 -24.16 -8.15 7.53
CA ASN A 687 -25.01 -9.32 7.83
C ASN A 687 -24.15 -10.49 8.34
N LEU A 688 -23.38 -10.20 9.37
CA LEU A 688 -22.39 -11.04 10.04
C LEU A 688 -22.79 -11.19 11.51
N PRO A 689 -22.30 -12.23 12.20
CA PRO A 689 -22.53 -12.40 13.63
C PRO A 689 -22.06 -11.16 14.40
N GLY A 690 -22.95 -10.54 15.16
CA GLY A 690 -22.63 -9.32 15.93
C GLY A 690 -22.32 -8.08 15.09
N GLY A 691 -22.67 -8.07 13.79
CA GLY A 691 -22.48 -6.90 12.93
C GLY A 691 -21.01 -6.56 12.64
N SER A 692 -20.09 -7.52 12.77
CA SER A 692 -18.66 -7.33 12.49
C SER A 692 -18.01 -8.65 12.06
N LEU A 693 -16.81 -8.59 11.51
CA LEU A 693 -16.02 -9.79 11.26
C LEU A 693 -15.69 -10.50 12.60
N PRO A 694 -15.99 -11.81 12.75
CA PRO A 694 -15.71 -12.52 13.98
C PRO A 694 -14.22 -12.53 14.33
N PRO A 695 -13.86 -12.53 15.62
CA PRO A 695 -12.49 -12.81 16.05
C PRO A 695 -11.96 -14.12 15.43
N TRP A 696 -10.66 -14.19 15.20
CA TRP A 696 -10.01 -15.35 14.56
C TRP A 696 -10.40 -16.68 15.24
N SER A 697 -10.39 -16.71 16.57
CA SER A 697 -10.70 -17.88 17.38
C SER A 697 -12.13 -18.40 17.27
N LEU A 698 -13.05 -17.60 16.70
CA LEU A 698 -14.46 -17.98 16.51
C LEU A 698 -14.76 -18.44 15.08
N LEU A 699 -13.80 -18.35 14.15
CA LEU A 699 -14.00 -18.80 12.77
C LEU A 699 -13.93 -20.33 12.69
N PRO A 700 -14.95 -21.01 12.14
CA PRO A 700 -14.87 -22.43 11.86
C PRO A 700 -13.78 -22.71 10.82
N VAL A 701 -13.05 -23.81 10.97
CA VAL A 701 -11.96 -24.20 10.06
C VAL A 701 -12.33 -25.49 9.31
N LEU A 702 -12.15 -25.48 7.99
CA LEU A 702 -12.40 -26.61 7.10
C LEU A 702 -11.12 -27.07 6.40
N ASP A 703 -10.93 -28.39 6.31
CA ASP A 703 -9.83 -29.01 5.59
C ASP A 703 -10.03 -28.99 4.05
N LEU A 704 -9.08 -29.57 3.32
CA LEU A 704 -9.12 -29.68 1.85
C LEU A 704 -10.31 -30.50 1.32
N THR A 705 -10.98 -31.30 2.16
CA THR A 705 -12.14 -32.11 1.79
C THR A 705 -13.49 -31.49 2.23
N GLY A 706 -13.44 -30.30 2.84
CA GLY A 706 -14.60 -29.58 3.36
C GLY A 706 -15.15 -30.15 4.68
N CYS A 707 -14.32 -30.85 5.44
CA CYS A 707 -14.64 -31.37 6.77
C CYS A 707 -14.09 -30.43 7.86
N PHE A 708 -14.74 -30.40 9.02
CA PHE A 708 -14.26 -29.61 10.16
C PHE A 708 -12.89 -30.09 10.63
N THR A 709 -12.03 -29.14 10.97
CA THR A 709 -10.71 -29.35 11.58
C THR A 709 -10.37 -28.15 12.46
N SER A 710 -9.13 -28.05 12.97
CA SER A 710 -8.58 -26.85 13.59
C SER A 710 -7.29 -26.40 12.90
N THR A 711 -6.87 -25.17 13.16
CA THR A 711 -5.58 -24.66 12.68
C THR A 711 -4.41 -25.48 13.19
N GLU A 712 -4.46 -25.93 14.44
CA GLU A 712 -3.42 -26.73 15.08
C GLU A 712 -3.34 -28.13 14.45
N GLU A 713 -4.49 -28.75 14.18
CA GLU A 713 -4.56 -30.06 13.52
C GLU A 713 -4.04 -29.98 12.07
N ALA A 714 -4.40 -28.93 11.33
CA ALA A 714 -3.91 -28.70 9.97
C ALA A 714 -2.38 -28.53 9.95
N ILE A 715 -1.82 -27.77 10.90
CA ILE A 715 -0.37 -27.59 11.06
C ILE A 715 0.31 -28.92 11.42
N SER A 716 -0.25 -29.70 12.35
CA SER A 716 0.29 -31.01 12.75
C SER A 716 0.36 -31.97 11.56
N LYS A 717 -0.76 -32.12 10.84
CA LYS A 717 -0.84 -32.97 9.64
C LYS A 717 0.17 -32.57 8.56
N GLY A 718 0.29 -31.26 8.31
CA GLY A 718 1.26 -30.72 7.36
C GLY A 718 2.71 -31.02 7.79
N SER A 719 3.02 -30.85 9.07
CA SER A 719 4.35 -31.09 9.63
C SER A 719 4.74 -32.56 9.60
N GLU A 720 3.82 -33.46 9.98
CA GLU A 720 4.02 -34.92 9.88
C GLU A 720 4.26 -35.35 8.43
N ARG A 721 3.53 -34.77 7.47
CA ARG A 721 3.75 -35.06 6.05
C ARG A 721 5.08 -34.53 5.55
N ALA A 722 5.49 -33.33 5.97
CA ALA A 722 6.79 -32.78 5.64
C ALA A 722 7.91 -33.68 6.19
N GLU A 723 7.79 -34.18 7.42
CA GLU A 723 8.76 -35.13 7.99
C GLU A 723 8.84 -36.43 7.16
N GLN A 724 7.71 -36.98 6.71
CA GLN A 724 7.69 -38.17 5.85
C GLN A 724 8.35 -37.94 4.48
N LEU A 725 8.17 -36.76 3.89
CA LEU A 725 8.69 -36.43 2.57
C LEU A 725 10.17 -36.03 2.60
N PHE A 726 10.60 -35.33 3.65
CA PHE A 726 11.92 -34.70 3.71
C PHE A 726 12.85 -35.30 4.77
N GLY A 727 12.34 -36.10 5.72
CA GLY A 727 13.14 -36.81 6.72
C GLY A 727 13.66 -35.94 7.89
N CYS A 728 13.00 -34.84 8.22
CA CYS A 728 13.50 -33.87 9.20
C CYS A 728 12.59 -33.69 10.42
N THR A 729 13.18 -33.83 11.60
CA THR A 729 12.53 -33.55 12.90
C THR A 729 12.71 -32.06 13.24
N SER A 730 11.62 -31.31 13.32
CA SER A 730 11.65 -29.85 13.43
C SER A 730 11.97 -29.37 14.86
N THR A 731 13.22 -28.96 15.09
CA THR A 731 13.59 -27.95 16.11
C THR A 731 14.51 -26.89 15.50
N MET A 732 13.98 -26.04 14.62
CA MET A 732 14.73 -24.91 14.05
C MET A 732 13.86 -23.64 13.99
N SER A 733 14.51 -22.51 14.30
CA SER A 733 13.94 -21.19 14.52
C SER A 733 13.33 -20.57 13.26
N ARG A 734 12.24 -19.82 13.45
CA ARG A 734 11.36 -19.17 12.47
C ARG A 734 12.02 -18.11 11.55
N LYS A 735 13.35 -18.01 11.49
CA LYS A 735 14.05 -16.81 10.99
C LYS A 735 14.51 -16.82 9.52
N ASP A 736 14.50 -17.96 8.81
CA ASP A 736 14.88 -17.98 7.38
C ASP A 736 13.82 -18.68 6.52
N ILE A 737 12.95 -17.89 5.87
CA ILE A 737 11.87 -18.37 4.99
C ILE A 737 12.43 -19.16 3.78
N THR A 738 13.68 -18.91 3.36
CA THR A 738 14.36 -19.68 2.31
C THR A 738 14.95 -21.00 2.81
N GLN A 739 15.35 -21.12 4.08
CA GLN A 739 15.82 -22.38 4.68
C GLN A 739 14.69 -23.24 5.27
N VAL A 740 13.50 -22.68 5.45
CA VAL A 740 12.32 -23.40 5.97
C VAL A 740 11.48 -24.00 4.84
N ALA A 741 11.70 -23.61 3.58
CA ALA A 741 11.03 -24.17 2.40
C ALA A 741 11.43 -25.64 2.13
N MET A 742 12.64 -26.03 2.55
CA MET A 742 13.22 -27.35 2.40
C MET A 742 14.21 -27.51 3.54
N CYS A 743 14.24 -28.64 4.25
CA CYS A 743 15.21 -28.81 5.34
C CYS A 743 16.61 -28.33 4.97
N PRO A 744 17.37 -27.70 5.89
CA PRO A 744 18.74 -27.26 5.61
C PRO A 744 19.64 -28.36 5.02
N GLN A 745 19.39 -29.63 5.38
CA GLN A 745 20.12 -30.81 4.91
C GLN A 745 19.86 -31.18 3.44
N GLY A 746 18.77 -30.71 2.83
CA GLY A 746 18.49 -30.90 1.40
C GLY A 746 19.25 -29.93 0.50
N LEU A 747 19.59 -28.75 1.03
CA LEU A 747 20.34 -27.71 0.32
C LEU A 747 21.86 -27.98 0.29
N GLU A 748 22.39 -28.79 1.20
CA GLU A 748 23.81 -29.23 1.15
C GLU A 748 24.09 -30.26 0.04
N LYS A 749 23.05 -30.74 -0.66
CA LYS A 749 23.16 -31.62 -1.83
C LYS A 749 22.88 -30.94 -3.17
N MET A 750 22.54 -29.65 -3.17
CA MET A 750 22.58 -28.76 -4.33
C MET A 750 23.97 -28.12 -4.42
#